data_AF-A0A8K0TGF8-F1
#
_entry.id   AF-A0A8K0TGF8-F1
#
_cell.length_a   1.000
_cell.length_b   1.000
_cell.length_c   1.000
_cell.angle_alpha   90.00
_cell.angle_beta   90.00
_cell.angle_gamma   90.00
#
_symmetry.space_group_name_H-M   'P 1'
#
loop_
_entity.id
_entity.type
_entity.pdbx_description
1 polymer ?
#
loop_
_entity_poly.entity_id
_entity_poly.type
_entity_poly.pdbx_seq_one_letter_code
_entity_poly.pdbx_strand_id
1 'polypeptide(L)'
;MDLRKASDPDGRILVLGVQKYGLFRQFLQTIRSCDSETERYRLCVAKRDQLLDRTDLLSIEREYYATAFSESTTFRARKDSDADWLSFTTTSSRESSNQARFSQEVKRAAKFWGEALVQNYIGNGQGIRFAIQLAGAAEQHPDWEKQALPRLQQLVRRRIQLGSHGRHTFVHPIETTDLINAKAWVGDRSYVKMNDPEHTELPLESLAPEQLPQGYAFDKYGLLIQGSVQVSDSNMSFKLEVEKDRAKEIIESPGVGGISNSRDASTDSGSTSGVDDLRVASEVYGTEEIGFSPKEIGFGSAHITAGLSGTLGHIPRDTFLRRSLRKAATKPTDSFQTAEAEASRPPSRCASRNGNNRNRRAVTAKASPKATPLNTGRLRTLITKLPSTGLLMTHKTTPMIPRKRQRANSLPVDISPRHPKGGSTTTSGVKIVPGHGDHDGLSVCTTEADQTYLSEVIQEMQEKLTEAPTSRGYHTARTLLPILLRCTHPNTDAKNGSVDLLVLDGHEAKNLLDSKTPSIPIVSERQQHFQWRNPQRPTEEFFDWIEDHDRVVSVQIPSASVDRRSFEPRTIRQVRERFLAAQKTDDPWNVLDLDNPVPSTLPDILTGWNCQLLARVRDMVLNGQSAERTKARRDDWDEWRSVEHWALMSEGGHCTAPHMDSHGLATWITVQEGLFGFVYMSRPTSQQREDWMRDPDASARDQEWRFLILKPGQTIFFPSGTIHGVFRTRSSATLALGGHVLQWSGISDWIDIISKEVEFPNSTNEDVDDAWKWVPVIEHLVQMRVNAMSAKSGG
;
A
#
# COMPACT_ATOMS: atom_id res chain seq x y z
N MET A 1 25.95 13.80 -10.40
CA MET A 1 26.04 14.41 -9.05
C MET A 1 27.50 14.45 -8.64
N ASP A 2 27.98 15.54 -8.07
CA ASP A 2 29.33 15.59 -7.50
C ASP A 2 29.39 14.81 -6.18
N LEU A 3 30.28 13.83 -6.13
CA LEU A 3 30.57 13.00 -4.96
C LEU A 3 32.02 13.21 -4.57
N ARG A 4 32.29 13.51 -3.29
CA ARG A 4 33.65 13.73 -2.79
C ARG A 4 34.06 12.57 -1.89
N LYS A 5 35.32 12.14 -2.07
CA LYS A 5 35.94 11.09 -1.26
C LYS A 5 36.53 11.68 0.02
N ALA A 6 36.26 11.04 1.15
CA ALA A 6 37.02 11.19 2.39
C ALA A 6 37.73 9.88 2.71
N SER A 7 38.74 9.91 3.58
CA SER A 7 39.21 8.72 4.30
C SER A 7 38.87 8.88 5.77
N ASP A 8 38.29 7.85 6.39
CA ASP A 8 38.18 7.76 7.86
C ASP A 8 39.57 7.42 8.49
N PRO A 9 39.74 7.48 9.82
CA PRO A 9 40.99 7.11 10.48
C PRO A 9 41.43 5.65 10.26
N ASP A 10 40.51 4.76 9.87
CA ASP A 10 40.79 3.36 9.51
C ASP A 10 41.15 3.20 8.01
N GLY A 11 41.26 4.32 7.26
CA GLY A 11 41.61 4.34 5.85
C GLY A 11 40.45 4.05 4.87
N ARG A 12 39.20 3.95 5.34
CA ARG A 12 38.05 3.63 4.49
C ARG A 12 37.60 4.84 3.67
N ILE A 13 37.37 4.62 2.37
CA ILE A 13 36.90 5.66 1.46
C ILE A 13 35.40 5.91 1.66
N LEU A 14 35.07 7.04 2.27
CA LEU A 14 33.70 7.55 2.41
C LEU A 14 33.31 8.32 1.14
N VAL A 15 32.08 8.15 0.66
CA VAL A 15 31.55 8.83 -0.53
C VAL A 15 30.36 9.69 -0.11
N LEU A 16 30.59 10.99 0.04
CA LEU A 16 29.58 11.95 0.50
C LEU A 16 29.25 12.98 -0.57
N GLY A 17 27.97 13.38 -0.64
CA GLY A 17 27.55 14.55 -1.42
C GLY A 17 28.17 15.83 -0.87
N VAL A 18 28.54 16.77 -1.76
CA VAL A 18 29.39 17.93 -1.46
C VAL A 18 28.98 18.70 -0.20
N GLN A 19 27.68 18.96 -0.01
CA GLN A 19 27.15 19.69 1.15
C GLN A 19 27.38 18.96 2.49
N LYS A 20 27.10 17.65 2.53
CA LYS A 20 27.30 16.80 3.72
C LYS A 20 28.79 16.63 4.04
N TYR A 21 29.62 16.48 3.01
CA TYR A 21 31.08 16.49 3.15
C TYR A 21 31.61 17.80 3.76
N GLY A 22 31.05 18.95 3.35
CA GLY A 22 31.39 20.27 3.91
C GLY A 22 31.05 20.39 5.40
N LEU A 23 29.84 20.00 5.80
CA LEU A 23 29.41 20.02 7.20
C LEU A 23 30.27 19.10 8.09
N PHE A 24 30.61 17.90 7.60
CA PHE A 24 31.49 16.97 8.31
C PHE A 24 32.92 17.54 8.46
N ARG A 25 33.50 18.07 7.37
CA ARG A 25 34.80 18.75 7.39
C ARG A 25 34.84 19.90 8.39
N GLN A 26 33.79 20.72 8.44
CA GLN A 26 33.69 21.85 9.36
C GLN A 26 33.76 21.39 10.82
N PHE A 27 32.96 20.39 11.21
CA PHE A 27 33.00 19.86 12.57
C PHE A 27 34.35 19.21 12.93
N LEU A 28 34.94 18.44 12.01
CA LEU A 28 36.25 17.83 12.22
C LEU A 28 37.35 18.90 12.44
N GLN A 29 37.21 20.08 11.84
CA GLN A 29 38.07 21.23 12.13
C GLN A 29 37.73 21.85 13.50
N THR A 30 36.45 22.14 13.78
CA THR A 30 36.01 22.76 15.04
C THR A 30 36.39 21.94 16.28
N ILE A 31 36.19 20.62 16.25
CA ILE A 31 36.54 19.73 17.39
C ILE A 31 38.05 19.66 17.64
N ARG A 32 38.86 19.83 16.59
CA ARG A 32 40.33 19.85 16.68
C ARG A 32 40.89 21.21 17.10
N SER A 33 40.11 22.29 16.98
CA SER A 33 40.45 23.62 17.50
C SER A 33 39.98 23.88 18.94
N CYS A 34 39.30 22.92 19.58
CA CYS A 34 38.88 23.05 20.98
C CYS A 34 40.04 22.77 21.94
N ASP A 35 40.47 23.80 22.66
CA ASP A 35 41.61 23.77 23.60
C ASP A 35 41.38 22.82 24.79
N SER A 36 40.13 22.47 25.09
CA SER A 36 39.79 21.59 26.22
C SER A 36 38.93 20.38 25.84
N GLU A 37 39.15 19.28 26.57
CA GLU A 37 38.34 18.05 26.46
C GLU A 37 36.86 18.30 26.84
N THR A 38 36.60 19.17 27.81
CA THR A 38 35.24 19.58 28.22
C THR A 38 34.49 20.26 27.07
N GLU A 39 35.19 21.09 26.30
CA GLU A 39 34.65 21.78 25.13
C GLU A 39 34.41 20.81 23.97
N ARG A 40 35.35 19.90 23.68
CA ARG A 40 35.14 18.82 22.69
C ARG A 40 33.92 17.97 23.03
N TYR A 41 33.75 17.58 24.30
CA TYR A 41 32.56 16.82 24.72
C TYR A 41 31.27 17.62 24.53
N ARG A 42 31.24 18.91 24.89
CA ARG A 42 30.09 19.80 24.65
C ARG A 42 29.78 19.94 23.16
N LEU A 43 30.80 20.05 22.31
CA LEU A 43 30.64 20.13 20.86
C LEU A 43 30.11 18.81 20.28
N CYS A 44 30.53 17.65 20.80
CA CYS A 44 29.97 16.35 20.45
C CYS A 44 28.48 16.27 20.81
N VAL A 45 28.10 16.67 22.03
CA VAL A 45 26.70 16.65 22.49
C VAL A 45 25.83 17.61 21.67
N ALA A 46 26.20 18.89 21.57
CA ALA A 46 25.45 19.86 20.78
C ALA A 46 25.34 19.47 19.29
N LYS A 47 26.31 18.72 18.75
CA LYS A 47 26.24 18.20 17.39
C LYS A 47 25.41 16.94 17.24
N ARG A 48 25.39 16.04 18.24
CA ARG A 48 24.43 14.93 18.34
C ARG A 48 23.01 15.46 18.36
N ASP A 49 22.73 16.43 19.23
CA ASP A 49 21.40 17.00 19.38
C ASP A 49 20.94 17.64 18.06
N GLN A 50 21.81 18.41 17.38
CA GLN A 50 21.55 18.93 16.04
C GLN A 50 21.37 17.87 14.94
N LEU A 51 21.94 16.66 15.09
CA LEU A 51 21.74 15.55 14.14
C LEU A 51 20.43 14.80 14.40
N LEU A 52 20.08 14.58 15.68
CA LEU A 52 18.79 14.04 16.10
C LEU A 52 17.63 14.96 15.67
N ASP A 53 17.80 16.27 15.79
CA ASP A 53 16.86 17.29 15.31
C ASP A 53 16.77 17.37 13.76
N ARG A 54 17.65 16.66 13.01
CA ARG A 54 17.73 16.77 11.54
C ARG A 54 17.81 15.43 10.82
N THR A 55 16.63 14.93 10.48
CA THR A 55 16.40 13.71 9.67
C THR A 55 17.12 13.69 8.31
N ASP A 56 17.50 14.85 7.76
CA ASP A 56 18.30 14.95 6.53
C ASP A 56 19.80 14.67 6.74
N LEU A 57 20.31 14.84 7.97
CA LEU A 57 21.71 14.65 8.34
C LEU A 57 22.00 13.30 9.03
N LEU A 58 21.00 12.46 9.30
CA LEU A 58 21.18 11.12 9.88
C LEU A 58 22.22 10.28 9.11
N SER A 59 22.27 10.44 7.79
CA SER A 59 23.20 9.73 6.89
C SER A 59 24.69 10.14 7.04
N ILE A 60 25.06 10.91 8.06
CA ILE A 60 26.46 11.18 8.44
C ILE A 60 26.73 10.95 9.95
N GLU A 61 25.74 10.49 10.73
CA GLU A 61 25.88 10.25 12.18
C GLU A 61 27.04 9.33 12.54
N ARG A 62 27.29 8.31 11.72
CA ARG A 62 28.37 7.33 11.95
C ARG A 62 29.75 7.99 11.89
N GLU A 63 29.94 8.89 10.94
CA GLU A 63 31.17 9.65 10.72
C GLU A 63 31.38 10.67 11.86
N TYR A 64 30.31 11.32 12.31
CA TYR A 64 30.30 12.18 13.49
C TYR A 64 30.60 11.39 14.78
N TYR A 65 30.00 10.22 14.96
CA TYR A 65 30.25 9.33 16.10
C TYR A 65 31.70 8.85 16.12
N ALA A 66 32.25 8.42 14.98
CA ALA A 66 33.63 8.00 14.87
C ALA A 66 34.61 9.15 15.19
N THR A 67 34.30 10.38 14.75
CA THR A 67 35.09 11.58 15.08
C THR A 67 34.98 11.96 16.56
N ALA A 68 33.78 11.94 17.13
CA ALA A 68 33.59 12.13 18.57
C ALA A 68 34.39 11.08 19.39
N PHE A 69 34.38 9.83 18.92
CA PHE A 69 35.12 8.73 19.52
C PHE A 69 36.64 8.92 19.45
N SER A 70 37.20 9.34 18.31
CA SER A 70 38.65 9.59 18.22
C SER A 70 39.07 10.82 19.01
N GLU A 71 38.40 11.96 18.81
CA GLU A 71 38.86 13.29 19.24
C GLU A 71 38.51 13.63 20.71
N SER A 72 37.52 12.97 21.33
CA SER A 72 37.12 13.20 22.73
C SER A 72 37.27 11.95 23.61
N THR A 73 38.09 12.07 24.65
CA THR A 73 38.29 11.04 25.69
C THR A 73 37.13 10.99 26.69
N THR A 74 36.52 12.13 27.01
CA THR A 74 35.34 12.19 27.90
C THR A 74 34.12 11.62 27.22
N PHE A 75 33.97 11.83 25.91
CA PHE A 75 32.96 11.14 25.11
C PHE A 75 33.14 9.61 25.17
N ARG A 76 34.35 9.10 24.90
CA ARG A 76 34.67 7.67 25.01
C ARG A 76 34.29 7.06 26.36
N ALA A 77 34.47 7.81 27.45
CA ALA A 77 34.15 7.38 28.81
C ALA A 77 32.65 7.48 29.19
N ARG A 78 31.83 8.24 28.44
CA ARG A 78 30.42 8.53 28.78
C ARG A 78 29.38 8.03 27.79
N LYS A 79 29.78 7.67 26.57
CA LYS A 79 28.91 7.16 25.50
C LYS A 79 27.98 5.99 25.90
N ASP A 80 28.37 5.20 26.91
CA ASP A 80 27.62 4.01 27.38
C ASP A 80 26.77 4.27 28.64
N SER A 81 26.94 5.42 29.30
CA SER A 81 26.23 5.80 30.54
C SER A 81 25.21 6.92 30.35
N ASP A 82 25.21 7.55 29.18
CA ASP A 82 24.25 8.55 28.73
C ASP A 82 23.22 7.89 27.79
N ALA A 83 21.94 7.99 28.16
CA ALA A 83 20.85 7.31 27.47
C ALA A 83 20.63 7.80 26.03
N ASP A 84 20.95 9.07 25.76
CA ASP A 84 20.79 9.68 24.43
C ASP A 84 21.88 9.16 23.48
N TRP A 85 23.12 9.01 23.98
CA TRP A 85 24.20 8.38 23.22
C TRP A 85 23.95 6.89 22.98
N LEU A 86 23.31 6.19 23.92
CA LEU A 86 22.88 4.81 23.75
C LEU A 86 21.75 4.68 22.71
N SER A 87 20.85 5.67 22.64
CA SER A 87 19.81 5.77 21.59
C SER A 87 20.43 6.00 20.21
N PHE A 88 21.28 7.04 20.08
CA PHE A 88 22.01 7.43 18.87
C PHE A 88 22.81 6.26 18.27
N THR A 89 23.55 5.54 19.10
CA THR A 89 24.28 4.33 18.67
C THR A 89 23.37 3.17 18.27
N THR A 90 22.26 2.96 18.98
CA THR A 90 21.32 1.87 18.67
C THR A 90 20.65 2.06 17.32
N THR A 91 20.18 3.28 16.99
CA THR A 91 19.58 3.60 15.69
C THR A 91 20.58 3.39 14.55
N SER A 92 21.76 4.02 14.65
CA SER A 92 22.84 3.90 13.66
C SER A 92 23.27 2.43 13.42
N SER A 93 23.28 1.59 14.48
CA SER A 93 23.61 0.17 14.37
C SER A 93 22.59 -0.65 13.57
N ARG A 94 21.29 -0.33 13.63
CA ARG A 94 20.21 -1.11 13.00
C ARG A 94 20.02 -0.74 11.54
N GLU A 95 20.15 0.53 11.19
CA GLU A 95 20.28 0.94 9.78
C GLU A 95 21.55 0.36 9.15
N SER A 96 22.69 0.43 9.87
CA SER A 96 23.93 -0.23 9.43
C SER A 96 23.76 -1.73 9.22
N SER A 97 22.97 -2.42 10.05
CA SER A 97 22.69 -3.86 9.90
C SER A 97 21.84 -4.15 8.66
N ASN A 98 20.75 -3.41 8.44
CA ASN A 98 19.91 -3.55 7.25
C ASN A 98 20.69 -3.20 5.96
N GLN A 99 21.49 -2.13 5.97
CA GLN A 99 22.27 -1.70 4.81
C GLN A 99 23.48 -2.61 4.53
N ALA A 100 24.13 -3.14 5.58
CA ALA A 100 25.16 -4.16 5.43
C ALA A 100 24.57 -5.46 4.87
N ARG A 101 23.39 -5.88 5.34
CA ARG A 101 22.69 -7.03 4.78
C ARG A 101 22.25 -6.79 3.33
N PHE A 102 21.67 -5.63 3.01
CA PHE A 102 21.36 -5.27 1.62
C PHE A 102 22.61 -5.40 0.75
N SER A 103 23.71 -4.76 1.15
CA SER A 103 25.01 -4.85 0.48
C SER A 103 25.55 -6.29 0.37
N GLN A 104 25.25 -7.16 1.34
CA GLN A 104 25.62 -8.58 1.32
C GLN A 104 24.78 -9.39 0.31
N GLU A 105 23.46 -9.22 0.28
CA GLU A 105 22.59 -9.90 -0.69
C GLU A 105 22.88 -9.39 -2.12
N VAL A 106 23.15 -8.09 -2.30
CA VAL A 106 23.62 -7.51 -3.57
C VAL A 106 24.97 -8.10 -4.01
N LYS A 107 25.95 -8.20 -3.11
CA LYS A 107 27.23 -8.87 -3.40
C LYS A 107 27.07 -10.37 -3.70
N ARG A 108 26.10 -11.04 -3.07
CA ARG A 108 25.75 -12.45 -3.32
C ARG A 108 25.15 -12.63 -4.72
N ALA A 109 24.29 -11.72 -5.18
CA ALA A 109 23.83 -11.70 -6.57
C ALA A 109 24.97 -11.39 -7.56
N ALA A 110 25.77 -10.36 -7.26
CA ALA A 110 26.88 -9.91 -8.11
C ALA A 110 28.01 -10.95 -8.23
N LYS A 111 28.15 -11.88 -7.28
CA LYS A 111 29.05 -13.05 -7.38
C LYS A 111 28.71 -13.95 -8.57
N PHE A 112 27.44 -14.01 -8.97
CA PHE A 112 26.97 -14.86 -10.07
C PHE A 112 26.79 -14.07 -11.36
N TRP A 113 26.00 -12.99 -11.35
CA TRP A 113 25.67 -12.23 -12.56
C TRP A 113 26.59 -11.03 -12.85
N GLY A 114 27.58 -10.77 -12.00
CA GLY A 114 28.50 -9.63 -12.13
C GLY A 114 27.95 -8.31 -11.60
N GLU A 115 28.83 -7.47 -11.07
CA GLU A 115 28.44 -6.22 -10.40
C GLU A 115 27.81 -5.20 -11.35
N ALA A 116 28.37 -4.99 -12.55
CA ALA A 116 27.85 -4.02 -13.52
C ALA A 116 26.42 -4.33 -14.03
N LEU A 117 26.01 -5.59 -13.96
CA LEU A 117 24.68 -6.06 -14.33
C LEU A 117 23.70 -5.92 -13.16
N VAL A 118 24.10 -6.40 -11.99
CA VAL A 118 23.30 -6.28 -10.76
C VAL A 118 23.02 -4.81 -10.41
N GLN A 119 24.00 -3.92 -10.53
CA GLN A 119 23.84 -2.47 -10.32
C GLN A 119 23.01 -1.76 -11.42
N ASN A 120 22.68 -2.43 -12.53
CA ASN A 120 21.82 -1.87 -13.59
C ASN A 120 20.33 -2.11 -13.30
N TYR A 121 19.99 -3.24 -12.68
CA TYR A 121 18.60 -3.60 -12.34
C TYR A 121 18.24 -3.29 -10.88
N ILE A 122 19.22 -3.17 -9.98
CA ILE A 122 19.02 -2.52 -8.68
C ILE A 122 19.00 -1.00 -8.89
N GLY A 123 17.80 -0.46 -9.08
CA GLY A 123 17.59 0.99 -9.00
C GLY A 123 17.66 1.52 -7.57
N ASN A 124 17.96 2.82 -7.45
CA ASN A 124 17.83 3.57 -6.19
C ASN A 124 16.35 3.56 -5.75
N GLY A 125 16.00 2.67 -4.82
CA GLY A 125 14.63 2.47 -4.33
C GLY A 125 14.26 1.00 -4.11
N GLN A 126 14.99 0.04 -4.69
CA GLN A 126 14.72 -1.38 -4.47
C GLN A 126 15.09 -1.81 -3.04
N GLY A 127 14.13 -2.40 -2.33
CA GLY A 127 14.28 -2.74 -0.90
C GLY A 127 14.99 -4.07 -0.61
N ILE A 128 15.23 -4.34 0.68
CA ILE A 128 15.86 -5.59 1.14
C ILE A 128 15.10 -6.86 0.71
N ARG A 129 13.77 -6.80 0.55
CA ARG A 129 12.96 -7.90 -0.01
C ARG A 129 13.39 -8.22 -1.45
N PHE A 130 13.55 -7.21 -2.31
CA PHE A 130 14.02 -7.37 -3.69
C PHE A 130 15.44 -7.96 -3.71
N ALA A 131 16.37 -7.40 -2.94
CA ALA A 131 17.76 -7.89 -2.90
C ALA A 131 17.86 -9.36 -2.45
N ILE A 132 17.04 -9.82 -1.50
CA ILE A 132 16.97 -11.22 -1.08
C ILE A 132 16.44 -12.14 -2.20
N GLN A 133 15.44 -11.71 -2.96
CA GLN A 133 14.93 -12.51 -4.09
C GLN A 133 15.88 -12.48 -5.29
N LEU A 134 16.55 -11.35 -5.54
CA LEU A 134 17.60 -11.22 -6.57
C LEU A 134 18.77 -12.17 -6.28
N ALA A 135 19.28 -12.16 -5.05
CA ALA A 135 20.31 -13.10 -4.59
C ALA A 135 19.83 -14.56 -4.71
N GLY A 136 18.57 -14.84 -4.35
CA GLY A 136 17.98 -16.17 -4.47
C GLY A 136 17.77 -16.65 -5.91
N ALA A 137 17.44 -15.76 -6.84
CA ALA A 137 17.32 -16.08 -8.26
C ALA A 137 18.70 -16.27 -8.91
N ALA A 138 19.67 -15.43 -8.55
CA ALA A 138 21.05 -15.51 -9.05
C ALA A 138 21.81 -16.74 -8.53
N GLU A 139 21.53 -17.17 -7.30
CA GLU A 139 22.08 -18.43 -6.77
C GLU A 139 21.41 -19.67 -7.37
N GLN A 140 20.13 -19.56 -7.77
CA GLN A 140 19.39 -20.64 -8.43
C GLN A 140 19.75 -20.77 -9.93
N HIS A 141 20.08 -19.67 -10.60
CA HIS A 141 20.41 -19.57 -12.03
C HIS A 141 21.70 -18.75 -12.22
N PRO A 142 22.88 -19.31 -11.89
CA PRO A 142 24.13 -18.57 -11.84
C PRO A 142 24.65 -18.05 -13.19
N ASP A 143 24.32 -18.70 -14.32
CA ASP A 143 24.68 -18.21 -15.66
C ASP A 143 23.62 -17.19 -16.13
N TRP A 144 24.02 -15.91 -16.29
CA TRP A 144 23.08 -14.88 -16.75
C TRP A 144 22.50 -15.22 -18.12
N GLU A 145 23.35 -15.41 -19.12
CA GLU A 145 22.95 -15.51 -20.53
C GLU A 145 22.17 -16.79 -20.80
N LYS A 146 22.56 -17.91 -20.19
CA LYS A 146 21.99 -19.23 -20.48
C LYS A 146 20.87 -19.67 -19.52
N GLN A 147 20.78 -19.09 -18.32
CA GLN A 147 19.83 -19.56 -17.30
C GLN A 147 18.90 -18.47 -16.77
N ALA A 148 19.43 -17.31 -16.36
CA ALA A 148 18.61 -16.25 -15.77
C ALA A 148 17.86 -15.41 -16.82
N LEU A 149 18.57 -14.97 -17.86
CA LEU A 149 18.05 -14.09 -18.91
C LEU A 149 16.86 -14.71 -19.66
N PRO A 150 16.88 -15.99 -20.13
CA PRO A 150 15.72 -16.56 -20.82
C PRO A 150 14.49 -16.62 -19.91
N ARG A 151 14.67 -17.05 -18.65
CA ARG A 151 13.58 -17.12 -17.66
C ARG A 151 12.99 -15.75 -17.36
N LEU A 152 13.84 -14.73 -17.16
CA LEU A 152 13.39 -13.36 -16.90
C LEU A 152 12.76 -12.70 -18.14
N GLN A 153 13.31 -12.88 -19.34
CA GLN A 153 12.70 -12.41 -20.59
C GLN A 153 11.29 -12.97 -20.76
N GLN A 154 11.10 -14.27 -20.52
CA GLN A 154 9.80 -14.95 -20.63
C GLN A 154 8.80 -14.47 -19.58
N LEU A 155 9.23 -14.31 -18.32
CA LEU A 155 8.38 -13.80 -17.24
C LEU A 155 7.97 -12.33 -17.46
N VAL A 156 8.90 -11.48 -17.89
CA VAL A 156 8.64 -10.07 -18.21
C VAL A 156 7.74 -9.96 -19.45
N ARG A 157 8.00 -10.73 -20.53
CA ARG A 157 7.10 -10.85 -21.69
C ARG A 157 5.70 -11.25 -21.24
N ARG A 158 5.60 -12.25 -20.36
CA ARG A 158 4.31 -12.74 -19.87
C ARG A 158 3.57 -11.71 -19.02
N ARG A 159 4.25 -10.95 -18.16
CA ARG A 159 3.63 -9.80 -17.44
C ARG A 159 3.06 -8.78 -18.42
N ILE A 160 3.81 -8.43 -19.46
CA ILE A 160 3.38 -7.46 -20.49
C ILE A 160 2.16 -8.01 -21.25
N GLN A 161 2.18 -9.28 -21.69
CA GLN A 161 1.06 -9.95 -22.37
C GLN A 161 -0.19 -10.07 -21.50
N LEU A 162 -0.02 -10.39 -20.21
CA LEU A 162 -1.12 -10.45 -19.23
C LEU A 162 -1.73 -9.06 -18.95
N GLY A 163 -1.12 -7.97 -19.40
CA GLY A 163 -1.63 -6.61 -19.27
C GLY A 163 -1.77 -6.11 -17.82
N SER A 164 -1.19 -6.81 -16.85
CA SER A 164 -1.55 -6.72 -15.42
C SER A 164 -1.26 -5.37 -14.72
N HIS A 165 -0.67 -4.40 -15.41
CA HIS A 165 -0.59 -3.00 -14.97
C HIS A 165 -0.76 -2.07 -16.17
N GLY A 166 -1.89 -1.37 -16.24
CA GLY A 166 -2.25 -0.54 -17.39
C GLY A 166 -1.36 0.69 -17.57
N ARG A 167 -0.51 0.70 -18.60
CA ARG A 167 0.28 1.87 -19.06
C ARG A 167 1.19 2.53 -18.02
N HIS A 168 1.61 1.82 -16.99
CA HIS A 168 2.72 2.30 -16.16
C HIS A 168 4.01 2.29 -16.99
N THR A 169 4.69 3.44 -17.07
CA THR A 169 6.06 3.51 -17.58
C THR A 169 6.96 2.81 -16.57
N PHE A 170 7.31 1.55 -16.82
CA PHE A 170 8.06 0.70 -15.91
C PHE A 170 9.41 1.34 -15.56
N VAL A 171 9.56 1.83 -14.33
CA VAL A 171 10.80 2.47 -13.84
C VAL A 171 11.95 1.46 -13.74
N HIS A 172 11.63 0.17 -13.59
CA HIS A 172 12.58 -0.94 -13.53
C HIS A 172 12.10 -2.10 -14.42
N PRO A 173 13.00 -2.80 -15.16
CA PRO A 173 12.60 -3.91 -16.04
C PRO A 173 12.19 -5.19 -15.29
N ILE A 174 12.71 -5.37 -14.07
CA ILE A 174 12.50 -6.54 -13.21
C ILE A 174 11.72 -6.13 -11.95
N GLU A 175 10.69 -6.90 -11.61
CA GLU A 175 9.95 -6.79 -10.35
C GLU A 175 10.30 -7.93 -9.38
N THR A 176 9.94 -7.78 -8.10
CA THR A 176 10.12 -8.84 -7.09
C THR A 176 9.33 -10.11 -7.46
N THR A 177 8.21 -9.96 -8.14
CA THR A 177 7.35 -11.03 -8.70
C THR A 177 8.08 -11.87 -9.75
N ASP A 178 8.86 -11.26 -10.65
CA ASP A 178 9.69 -11.98 -11.62
C ASP A 178 10.74 -12.82 -10.90
N LEU A 179 11.44 -12.23 -9.93
CA LEU A 179 12.53 -12.90 -9.21
C LEU A 179 12.03 -14.09 -8.38
N ILE A 180 10.84 -13.97 -7.78
CA ILE A 180 10.15 -15.07 -7.10
C ILE A 180 9.81 -16.21 -8.07
N ASN A 181 9.34 -15.90 -9.28
CA ASN A 181 9.00 -16.89 -10.29
C ASN A 181 10.23 -17.52 -10.95
N ALA A 182 11.24 -16.73 -11.31
CA ALA A 182 12.50 -17.22 -11.86
C ALA A 182 13.19 -18.20 -10.89
N LYS A 183 13.21 -17.86 -9.59
CA LYS A 183 13.70 -18.74 -8.53
C LYS A 183 12.89 -20.04 -8.37
N ALA A 184 11.58 -20.00 -8.65
CA ALA A 184 10.71 -21.19 -8.62
C ALA A 184 10.80 -22.04 -9.89
N TRP A 185 11.27 -21.47 -11.01
CA TRP A 185 11.50 -22.16 -12.29
C TRP A 185 12.77 -23.01 -12.25
N VAL A 186 12.73 -24.13 -11.54
CA VAL A 186 13.85 -25.06 -11.38
C VAL A 186 13.95 -26.02 -12.58
N GLY A 187 15.14 -26.13 -13.17
CA GLY A 187 15.44 -27.03 -14.28
C GLY A 187 14.92 -26.55 -15.65
N ASP A 188 15.25 -27.32 -16.69
CA ASP A 188 15.20 -26.85 -18.08
C ASP A 188 13.93 -27.29 -18.83
N ARG A 189 12.78 -27.19 -18.13
CA ARG A 189 11.44 -27.46 -18.68
C ARG A 189 10.65 -26.17 -18.82
N SER A 190 9.51 -26.23 -19.52
CA SER A 190 8.51 -25.16 -19.47
C SER A 190 8.06 -24.89 -18.03
N TYR A 191 7.63 -23.67 -17.77
CA TYR A 191 7.17 -23.24 -16.44
C TYR A 191 5.88 -22.43 -16.54
N VAL A 192 4.85 -22.86 -15.80
CA VAL A 192 3.65 -22.04 -15.60
C VAL A 192 3.95 -21.07 -14.46
N LYS A 193 3.91 -19.76 -14.76
CA LYS A 193 4.08 -18.69 -13.78
C LYS A 193 3.06 -18.85 -12.64
N MET A 194 3.51 -18.64 -11.39
CA MET A 194 2.61 -18.63 -10.24
C MET A 194 1.53 -17.55 -10.41
N ASN A 195 0.28 -17.94 -10.16
CA ASN A 195 -0.92 -17.13 -10.38
C ASN A 195 -0.94 -16.55 -11.82
N ASP A 196 -0.70 -17.41 -12.82
CA ASP A 196 -1.02 -17.13 -14.22
C ASP A 196 -2.46 -17.57 -14.52
N PRO A 197 -3.39 -16.65 -14.83
CA PRO A 197 -4.82 -16.96 -14.94
C PRO A 197 -5.19 -17.76 -16.20
N GLU A 198 -4.28 -17.89 -17.17
CA GLU A 198 -4.48 -18.69 -18.38
C GLU A 198 -3.66 -20.01 -18.32
N HIS A 199 -2.93 -20.23 -17.22
CA HIS A 199 -2.01 -21.36 -17.00
C HIS A 199 -0.98 -21.59 -18.13
N THR A 200 -0.58 -20.52 -18.82
CA THR A 200 0.34 -20.58 -19.96
C THR A 200 1.72 -21.12 -19.55
N GLU A 201 2.15 -22.21 -20.19
CA GLU A 201 3.53 -22.69 -20.11
C GLU A 201 4.48 -21.71 -20.81
N LEU A 202 5.48 -21.23 -20.07
CA LEU A 202 6.57 -20.42 -20.61
C LEU A 202 7.72 -21.36 -21.03
N PRO A 203 8.11 -21.39 -22.32
CA PRO A 203 9.26 -22.17 -22.78
C PRO A 203 10.58 -21.57 -22.26
N LEU A 204 11.59 -22.42 -22.03
CA LEU A 204 12.94 -21.95 -21.70
C LEU A 204 13.71 -21.60 -22.98
N GLU A 205 13.32 -20.49 -23.61
CA GLU A 205 13.95 -19.94 -24.82
C GLU A 205 14.23 -18.45 -24.61
N SER A 206 15.36 -17.97 -25.15
CA SER A 206 15.60 -16.53 -25.27
C SER A 206 14.70 -15.94 -26.35
N LEU A 207 14.24 -14.71 -26.15
CA LEU A 207 13.39 -14.02 -27.11
C LEU A 207 14.19 -13.48 -28.29
N ALA A 208 13.66 -13.69 -29.49
CA ALA A 208 14.13 -13.01 -30.70
C ALA A 208 13.50 -11.60 -30.80
N PRO A 209 14.12 -10.62 -31.50
CA PRO A 209 13.58 -9.27 -31.65
C PRO A 209 12.15 -9.24 -32.24
N GLU A 210 11.82 -10.19 -33.10
CA GLU A 210 10.51 -10.32 -33.78
C GLU A 210 9.41 -10.82 -32.81
N GLN A 211 9.79 -11.34 -31.65
CA GLN A 211 8.88 -11.79 -30.58
C GLN A 211 8.62 -10.71 -29.52
N LEU A 212 9.18 -9.51 -29.68
CA LEU A 212 8.98 -8.39 -28.74
C LEU A 212 7.58 -7.77 -28.89
N PRO A 213 6.92 -7.38 -27.78
CA PRO A 213 5.70 -6.58 -27.85
C PRO A 213 5.95 -5.22 -28.52
N GLN A 214 4.96 -4.70 -29.26
CA GLN A 214 5.10 -3.42 -29.96
C GLN A 214 5.46 -2.29 -28.99
N GLY A 215 6.52 -1.54 -29.32
CA GLY A 215 7.03 -0.46 -28.46
C GLY A 215 7.96 -0.92 -27.33
N TYR A 216 8.48 -2.14 -27.39
CA TYR A 216 9.56 -2.63 -26.51
C TYR A 216 10.85 -2.91 -27.31
N ALA A 217 11.99 -2.80 -26.64
CA ALA A 217 13.31 -3.13 -27.14
C ALA A 217 14.07 -3.94 -26.07
N PHE A 218 15.21 -4.54 -26.44
CA PHE A 218 16.16 -5.07 -25.46
C PHE A 218 17.08 -3.96 -24.92
N ASP A 219 17.42 -4.04 -23.64
CA ASP A 219 18.51 -3.27 -23.05
C ASP A 219 19.89 -3.93 -23.28
N LYS A 220 20.94 -3.31 -22.77
CA LYS A 220 22.34 -3.75 -22.97
C LYS A 220 22.70 -5.10 -22.34
N TYR A 221 21.83 -5.74 -21.56
CA TYR A 221 22.02 -7.12 -21.10
C TYR A 221 20.86 -8.06 -21.52
N GLY A 222 20.02 -7.61 -22.45
CA GLY A 222 19.01 -8.44 -23.11
C GLY A 222 17.61 -8.40 -22.49
N LEU A 223 17.31 -7.58 -21.47
CA LEU A 223 15.96 -7.52 -20.91
C LEU A 223 15.04 -6.51 -21.62
N LEU A 224 13.75 -6.82 -21.61
CA LEU A 224 12.73 -6.02 -22.30
C LEU A 224 12.52 -4.68 -21.57
N ILE A 225 12.66 -3.59 -22.30
CA ILE A 225 12.41 -2.22 -21.83
C ILE A 225 11.44 -1.50 -22.78
N GLN A 226 10.64 -0.58 -22.24
CA GLN A 226 9.68 0.19 -23.02
C GLN A 226 10.39 1.30 -23.81
N GLY A 227 10.21 1.31 -25.13
CA GLY A 227 10.84 2.24 -26.05
C GLY A 227 10.20 3.63 -26.05
N SER A 228 10.51 4.45 -25.04
CA SER A 228 10.05 5.85 -24.95
C SER A 228 11.16 6.86 -24.63
N VAL A 229 12.37 6.63 -25.15
CA VAL A 229 13.43 7.63 -25.26
C VAL A 229 14.09 7.49 -26.64
N GLN A 230 13.98 8.50 -27.49
CA GLN A 230 14.92 8.66 -28.60
C GLN A 230 16.27 9.09 -28.01
N VAL A 231 17.20 8.16 -27.89
CA VAL A 231 18.62 8.52 -27.94
C VAL A 231 18.87 8.94 -29.39
N SER A 232 19.25 10.20 -29.61
CA SER A 232 19.56 10.66 -30.96
C SER A 232 20.84 9.99 -31.47
N ASP A 233 20.83 9.50 -32.72
CA ASP A 233 21.96 8.83 -33.39
C ASP A 233 23.14 9.77 -33.73
N SER A 234 23.30 10.84 -32.95
CA SER A 234 24.35 11.86 -33.07
C SER A 234 25.63 11.52 -32.29
N ASN A 235 25.71 10.37 -31.61
CA ASN A 235 26.84 10.00 -30.75
C ASN A 235 27.54 8.68 -31.10
N MET A 236 27.01 7.87 -32.04
CA MET A 236 27.69 6.64 -32.46
C MET A 236 28.78 6.91 -33.53
N SER A 237 28.61 7.96 -34.35
CA SER A 237 29.61 8.37 -35.35
C SER A 237 30.93 8.87 -34.71
N PHE A 238 30.87 9.57 -33.58
CA PHE A 238 32.01 10.35 -33.07
C PHE A 238 33.03 9.55 -32.23
N LYS A 239 32.85 8.24 -32.06
CA LYS A 239 33.81 7.38 -31.35
C LYS A 239 34.64 6.46 -32.27
N LEU A 240 34.12 6.11 -33.45
CA LEU A 240 34.75 5.17 -34.37
C LEU A 240 35.92 5.76 -35.17
N GLU A 241 36.08 7.09 -35.18
CA GLU A 241 37.25 7.77 -35.75
C GLU A 241 38.32 8.04 -34.66
N VAL A 242 37.93 8.54 -33.49
CA VAL A 242 38.86 8.91 -32.41
C VAL A 242 39.68 7.71 -31.88
N GLU A 243 39.13 6.49 -31.86
CA GLU A 243 39.90 5.28 -31.50
C GLU A 243 40.71 4.69 -32.65
N LYS A 244 40.47 5.08 -33.92
CA LYS A 244 41.32 4.68 -35.05
C LYS A 244 42.59 5.52 -35.15
N ASP A 245 42.50 6.83 -34.95
CA ASP A 245 43.67 7.70 -35.03
C ASP A 245 44.62 7.47 -33.85
N ARG A 246 44.08 7.24 -32.65
CA ARG A 246 44.89 6.96 -31.45
C ARG A 246 45.64 5.62 -31.49
N ALA A 247 45.29 4.72 -32.41
CA ALA A 247 46.01 3.47 -32.65
C ALA A 247 47.25 3.64 -33.57
N LYS A 248 47.43 4.80 -34.23
CA LYS A 248 48.55 5.06 -35.15
C LYS A 248 49.75 5.76 -34.51
N GLU A 249 49.59 6.40 -33.34
CA GLU A 249 50.60 7.31 -32.77
C GLU A 249 51.58 6.64 -31.78
N ILE A 250 51.64 5.30 -31.74
CA ILE A 250 52.51 4.53 -30.83
C ILE A 250 53.61 3.74 -31.58
N ILE A 251 53.55 3.67 -32.91
CA ILE A 251 54.56 2.99 -33.74
C ILE A 251 55.15 3.98 -34.76
N GLU A 252 55.99 4.91 -34.28
CA GLU A 252 57.17 5.46 -35.00
C GLU A 252 57.84 6.62 -34.23
N SER A 253 58.93 6.34 -33.50
CA SER A 253 60.09 7.25 -33.32
C SER A 253 61.20 6.60 -32.47
N PRO A 254 62.48 6.62 -32.90
CA PRO A 254 63.56 5.93 -32.20
C PRO A 254 64.47 6.84 -31.35
N GLY A 255 64.73 6.41 -30.11
CA GLY A 255 66.03 6.50 -29.41
C GLY A 255 66.64 7.85 -29.00
N VAL A 256 67.31 7.87 -27.83
CA VAL A 256 68.79 7.93 -27.71
C VAL A 256 69.20 7.98 -26.21
N GLY A 257 70.09 7.07 -25.80
CA GLY A 257 70.89 7.14 -24.57
C GLY A 257 70.18 6.86 -23.23
N GLY A 258 70.74 6.10 -22.28
CA GLY A 258 71.95 5.28 -22.29
C GLY A 258 72.70 5.29 -20.94
N ILE A 259 73.42 4.19 -20.61
CA ILE A 259 74.30 4.02 -19.43
C ILE A 259 73.53 3.96 -18.09
N SER A 260 73.67 3.01 -17.16
CA SER A 260 74.19 1.61 -17.06
C SER A 260 73.56 1.00 -15.77
N ASN A 261 73.82 -0.19 -15.20
CA ASN A 261 74.77 -1.32 -15.32
C ASN A 261 74.11 -2.53 -14.57
N SER A 262 74.63 -3.75 -14.40
CA SER A 262 75.87 -4.45 -14.80
C SER A 262 75.64 -5.97 -14.75
N ARG A 263 76.28 -6.71 -15.67
CA ARG A 263 76.91 -8.06 -15.54
C ARG A 263 76.24 -9.14 -14.66
N ASP A 264 75.75 -10.24 -15.25
CA ASP A 264 76.47 -11.52 -15.53
C ASP A 264 76.23 -12.54 -14.38
N ALA A 265 75.98 -13.84 -14.55
CA ALA A 265 75.77 -14.72 -15.73
C ALA A 265 74.73 -15.83 -15.31
N SER A 266 74.48 -16.98 -15.94
CA SER A 266 75.03 -17.73 -17.10
C SER A 266 74.02 -18.80 -17.57
N THR A 267 74.16 -19.34 -18.80
CA THR A 267 73.74 -20.70 -19.26
C THR A 267 72.24 -21.10 -19.20
N ASP A 268 71.66 -21.90 -20.11
CA ASP A 268 72.17 -22.59 -21.32
C ASP A 268 71.05 -22.80 -22.38
N SER A 269 71.38 -23.50 -23.49
CA SER A 269 70.54 -24.23 -24.47
C SER A 269 69.02 -24.35 -24.20
N GLY A 270 68.09 -24.27 -25.17
CA GLY A 270 68.12 -24.41 -26.65
C GLY A 270 66.75 -25.01 -27.06
N SER A 271 66.31 -25.19 -28.31
CA SER A 271 66.79 -24.82 -29.65
C SER A 271 65.75 -25.34 -30.67
N THR A 272 65.39 -24.59 -31.73
CA THR A 272 64.65 -25.04 -32.96
C THR A 272 63.23 -25.63 -32.78
N SER A 273 62.27 -25.60 -33.71
CA SER A 273 62.05 -24.93 -35.02
C SER A 273 60.59 -25.20 -35.45
N GLY A 274 59.89 -24.40 -36.26
CA GLY A 274 60.20 -23.11 -36.89
C GLY A 274 59.38 -22.91 -38.19
N VAL A 275 59.33 -21.67 -38.68
CA VAL A 275 59.00 -21.26 -40.07
C VAL A 275 57.57 -21.57 -40.58
N ASP A 276 56.70 -20.55 -40.60
CA ASP A 276 56.27 -19.73 -41.77
C ASP A 276 56.05 -20.46 -43.15
N ASP A 277 55.31 -19.94 -44.15
CA ASP A 277 55.07 -18.54 -44.50
C ASP A 277 53.98 -18.30 -45.59
N LEU A 278 53.56 -17.03 -45.74
CA LEU A 278 53.13 -16.29 -46.96
C LEU A 278 51.87 -16.61 -47.83
N ARG A 279 51.22 -15.48 -48.21
CA ARG A 279 50.57 -15.11 -49.51
C ARG A 279 49.11 -15.52 -49.84
N VAL A 280 48.35 -14.75 -50.66
CA VAL A 280 48.19 -13.28 -50.93
C VAL A 280 47.07 -13.06 -51.97
N ALA A 281 46.56 -11.82 -52.06
CA ALA A 281 45.58 -11.28 -53.04
C ALA A 281 44.12 -11.77 -52.86
N SER A 282 43.04 -10.97 -52.94
CA SER A 282 42.72 -9.62 -53.47
C SER A 282 42.16 -9.56 -54.90
N GLU A 283 41.19 -8.64 -55.07
CA GLU A 283 40.38 -8.27 -56.27
C GLU A 283 38.99 -8.95 -56.41
N VAL A 284 37.96 -8.33 -57.03
CA VAL A 284 37.37 -6.95 -56.95
C VAL A 284 36.11 -6.87 -57.86
N TYR A 285 35.21 -5.90 -57.62
CA TYR A 285 33.98 -5.55 -58.38
C TYR A 285 32.77 -6.51 -58.30
N GLY A 286 31.55 -5.93 -58.45
CA GLY A 286 30.29 -6.68 -58.60
C GLY A 286 29.04 -6.04 -57.95
N THR A 287 28.63 -4.83 -58.36
CA THR A 287 27.38 -4.18 -57.89
C THR A 287 26.29 -4.22 -58.97
N GLU A 288 25.07 -4.64 -58.63
CA GLU A 288 23.87 -4.38 -59.44
C GLU A 288 22.66 -3.99 -58.55
N GLU A 289 21.88 -3.02 -59.02
CA GLU A 289 20.55 -2.67 -58.49
C GLU A 289 19.46 -3.24 -59.42
N ILE A 290 18.46 -3.94 -58.89
CA ILE A 290 17.12 -4.02 -59.52
C ILE A 290 16.06 -4.04 -58.41
N GLY A 291 15.03 -3.19 -58.54
CA GLY A 291 13.81 -3.27 -57.73
C GLY A 291 12.56 -3.21 -58.62
N PHE A 292 11.43 -3.75 -58.15
CA PHE A 292 10.12 -3.58 -58.80
C PHE A 292 8.94 -3.66 -57.81
N SER A 293 7.77 -3.21 -58.28
CA SER A 293 6.55 -2.93 -57.49
C SER A 293 5.50 -4.07 -57.46
N PRO A 294 4.43 -3.99 -56.64
CA PRO A 294 3.56 -5.13 -56.28
C PRO A 294 2.39 -5.38 -57.26
N LYS A 295 1.56 -6.40 -56.96
CA LYS A 295 0.26 -6.67 -57.60
C LYS A 295 -0.82 -7.09 -56.61
N GLU A 296 -2.07 -6.76 -56.91
CA GLU A 296 -3.30 -7.11 -56.17
C GLU A 296 -4.07 -8.28 -56.81
N ILE A 297 -4.68 -9.16 -56.01
CA ILE A 297 -5.80 -10.09 -56.35
C ILE A 297 -6.61 -10.32 -55.05
N GLY A 298 -7.95 -10.43 -55.01
CA GLY A 298 -8.93 -10.27 -56.11
C GLY A 298 -10.32 -10.90 -55.87
N PHE A 299 -10.92 -10.71 -54.67
CA PHE A 299 -12.28 -11.16 -54.26
C PHE A 299 -12.57 -12.68 -54.13
N GLY A 300 -13.51 -13.00 -53.23
CA GLY A 300 -14.13 -14.32 -53.09
C GLY A 300 -15.17 -14.34 -51.95
N SER A 301 -16.44 -14.63 -52.25
CA SER A 301 -17.53 -14.68 -51.26
C SER A 301 -18.49 -15.83 -51.59
N ALA A 302 -18.99 -16.53 -50.56
CA ALA A 302 -20.02 -17.55 -50.71
C ALA A 302 -20.88 -17.67 -49.43
N HIS A 303 -22.20 -17.55 -49.59
CA HIS A 303 -23.18 -17.99 -48.60
C HIS A 303 -23.49 -19.49 -48.78
N ILE A 304 -23.78 -20.19 -47.68
CA ILE A 304 -24.69 -21.34 -47.68
C ILE A 304 -25.70 -21.14 -46.54
N THR A 305 -26.95 -21.58 -46.72
CA THR A 305 -28.05 -21.33 -45.77
C THR A 305 -29.03 -22.50 -45.74
N ALA A 306 -29.10 -23.19 -44.61
CA ALA A 306 -30.16 -24.13 -44.20
C ALA A 306 -29.96 -24.45 -42.69
N GLY A 307 -30.98 -24.79 -41.90
CA GLY A 307 -32.41 -24.89 -42.21
C GLY A 307 -33.05 -26.09 -41.49
N LEU A 308 -34.30 -25.93 -41.02
CA LEU A 308 -35.08 -26.86 -40.18
C LEU A 308 -34.55 -26.93 -38.72
N SER A 309 -35.30 -26.66 -37.64
CA SER A 309 -36.73 -26.83 -37.29
C SER A 309 -37.08 -28.23 -36.76
N GLY A 310 -37.47 -28.28 -35.49
CA GLY A 310 -37.94 -29.47 -34.76
C GLY A 310 -38.42 -29.07 -33.36
N THR A 311 -39.70 -29.28 -33.07
CA THR A 311 -40.41 -28.74 -31.89
C THR A 311 -40.81 -29.82 -30.86
N LEU A 312 -41.19 -29.35 -29.66
CA LEU A 312 -41.97 -30.04 -28.61
C LEU A 312 -41.23 -31.04 -27.71
N GLY A 313 -41.56 -30.99 -26.41
CA GLY A 313 -41.07 -31.90 -25.35
C GLY A 313 -41.03 -31.18 -24.00
N HIS A 314 -42.03 -31.40 -23.15
CA HIS A 314 -42.16 -30.72 -21.84
C HIS A 314 -42.43 -31.76 -20.73
N ILE A 315 -42.12 -31.39 -19.48
CA ILE A 315 -42.50 -32.04 -18.20
C ILE A 315 -41.77 -33.41 -17.89
N PRO A 316 -41.78 -33.97 -16.64
CA PRO A 316 -40.56 -33.91 -15.80
C PRO A 316 -40.23 -35.22 -15.00
N ARG A 317 -39.53 -35.05 -13.86
CA ARG A 317 -39.41 -35.91 -12.65
C ARG A 317 -38.32 -37.00 -12.60
N ASP A 318 -37.30 -36.69 -11.78
CA ASP A 318 -37.00 -37.32 -10.49
C ASP A 318 -36.71 -38.84 -10.31
N THR A 319 -35.67 -39.05 -9.49
CA THR A 319 -35.37 -40.21 -8.62
C THR A 319 -34.74 -41.49 -9.18
N PHE A 320 -33.97 -42.14 -8.28
CA PHE A 320 -33.19 -43.37 -8.43
C PHE A 320 -31.93 -43.27 -9.32
N LEU A 321 -30.78 -43.89 -9.00
CA LEU A 321 -30.48 -44.96 -8.03
C LEU A 321 -29.19 -44.70 -7.21
N ARG A 322 -29.03 -45.38 -6.06
CA ARG A 322 -27.79 -45.47 -5.26
C ARG A 322 -26.94 -46.70 -5.65
N ARG A 323 -25.70 -46.75 -5.11
CA ARG A 323 -24.67 -47.82 -5.18
C ARG A 323 -23.69 -47.65 -6.35
N SER A 324 -22.38 -47.87 -6.23
CA SER A 324 -21.50 -48.39 -5.15
C SER A 324 -20.25 -47.47 -5.03
N LEU A 325 -19.37 -47.48 -4.00
CA LEU A 325 -18.80 -48.57 -3.20
C LEU A 325 -18.69 -48.23 -1.68
N ARG A 326 -18.22 -49.20 -0.88
CA ARG A 326 -18.25 -49.19 0.60
C ARG A 326 -17.13 -50.08 1.18
N LYS A 327 -16.68 -49.78 2.41
CA LYS A 327 -15.64 -50.49 3.22
C LYS A 327 -14.19 -50.17 2.79
N ALA A 328 -13.18 -50.27 3.66
CA ALA A 328 -13.15 -50.54 5.12
C ALA A 328 -12.50 -49.35 5.86
N ALA A 329 -12.93 -48.85 7.04
CA ALA A 329 -13.49 -49.41 8.28
C ALA A 329 -12.41 -49.74 9.34
N THR A 330 -12.33 -48.96 10.44
CA THR A 330 -12.73 -49.31 11.84
C THR A 330 -11.67 -50.13 12.63
N LYS A 331 -11.44 -50.04 13.96
CA LYS A 331 -11.95 -49.31 15.16
C LYS A 331 -11.06 -49.75 16.39
N PRO A 332 -11.37 -49.51 17.69
CA PRO A 332 -11.96 -48.37 18.41
C PRO A 332 -11.20 -47.98 19.73
N THR A 333 -11.76 -46.98 20.44
CA THR A 333 -11.86 -46.74 21.91
C THR A 333 -10.99 -47.47 22.95
N ASP A 334 -10.65 -46.75 24.03
CA ASP A 334 -11.36 -46.91 25.33
C ASP A 334 -11.17 -45.70 26.27
N SER A 335 -11.92 -45.68 27.39
CA SER A 335 -12.18 -44.52 28.26
C SER A 335 -12.11 -44.88 29.75
N PHE A 336 -11.71 -43.95 30.63
CA PHE A 336 -11.98 -44.04 32.08
C PHE A 336 -12.16 -42.65 32.75
N GLN A 337 -12.49 -42.65 34.06
CA GLN A 337 -13.25 -41.57 34.73
C GLN A 337 -12.51 -40.93 35.94
N THR A 338 -12.91 -39.68 36.25
CA THR A 338 -13.08 -39.04 37.59
C THR A 338 -12.14 -39.32 38.78
N ALA A 339 -11.65 -38.25 39.42
CA ALA A 339 -11.42 -38.13 40.87
C ALA A 339 -11.43 -36.65 41.32
N GLU A 340 -11.68 -36.38 42.61
CA GLU A 340 -11.79 -35.04 43.24
C GLU A 340 -10.80 -34.86 44.42
N ALA A 341 -10.91 -33.73 45.15
CA ALA A 341 -10.42 -33.46 46.53
C ALA A 341 -8.90 -33.23 46.77
N GLU A 342 -8.43 -32.49 47.79
CA GLU A 342 -8.93 -31.26 48.46
C GLU A 342 -7.79 -30.63 49.35
N ALA A 343 -8.09 -29.52 50.04
CA ALA A 343 -7.47 -29.02 51.30
C ALA A 343 -6.08 -28.31 51.33
N SER A 344 -6.09 -27.04 51.78
CA SER A 344 -5.53 -26.50 53.06
C SER A 344 -4.24 -27.08 53.67
N ARG A 345 -3.29 -26.34 54.31
CA ARG A 345 -3.21 -24.94 54.83
C ARG A 345 -1.72 -24.53 55.15
N PRO A 346 -1.39 -23.29 55.59
CA PRO A 346 -0.02 -22.73 55.80
C PRO A 346 0.48 -22.92 57.27
N PRO A 347 1.52 -22.23 57.86
CA PRO A 347 2.37 -21.10 57.38
C PRO A 347 3.87 -21.03 57.79
N SER A 348 4.61 -20.03 57.29
CA SER A 348 5.58 -19.22 58.07
C SER A 348 5.99 -17.90 57.36
N ARG A 349 6.60 -16.95 58.08
CA ARG A 349 7.09 -15.64 57.58
C ARG A 349 8.62 -15.63 57.49
N CYS A 350 9.22 -14.89 56.53
CA CYS A 350 10.07 -13.72 56.83
C CYS A 350 10.70 -13.00 55.62
N ALA A 351 10.54 -11.67 55.62
CA ALA A 351 11.44 -10.58 55.20
C ALA A 351 12.42 -10.69 53.99
N SER A 352 12.24 -9.73 53.07
CA SER A 352 13.29 -8.84 52.51
C SER A 352 14.40 -9.39 51.59
N ARG A 353 14.31 -9.04 50.29
CA ARG A 353 15.22 -8.04 49.70
C ARG A 353 14.71 -7.47 48.36
N ASN A 354 15.08 -6.22 48.06
CA ASN A 354 14.80 -5.57 46.78
C ASN A 354 15.67 -6.14 45.64
N GLY A 355 15.10 -6.28 44.44
CA GLY A 355 15.80 -6.80 43.26
C GLY A 355 15.07 -6.48 41.94
N ASN A 356 14.91 -5.18 41.63
CA ASN A 356 14.01 -4.69 40.59
C ASN A 356 14.60 -4.83 39.17
N ASN A 357 14.72 -6.06 38.67
CA ASN A 357 15.45 -6.39 37.44
C ASN A 357 14.62 -6.20 36.15
N ARG A 358 14.29 -4.95 35.81
CA ARG A 358 13.45 -4.58 34.65
C ARG A 358 14.22 -4.57 33.32
N ASN A 359 14.40 -5.74 32.72
CA ASN A 359 14.87 -5.88 31.34
C ASN A 359 13.84 -5.36 30.32
N ARG A 360 13.87 -4.05 30.02
CA ARG A 360 13.12 -3.44 28.91
C ARG A 360 13.70 -3.88 27.56
N ARG A 361 13.09 -4.87 26.91
CA ARG A 361 13.22 -5.04 25.45
C ARG A 361 12.22 -4.13 24.74
N ALA A 362 12.67 -2.99 24.22
CA ALA A 362 11.89 -2.21 23.29
C ALA A 362 11.84 -2.95 21.93
N VAL A 363 10.64 -3.20 21.41
CA VAL A 363 10.45 -3.68 20.04
C VAL A 363 10.58 -2.47 19.11
N THR A 364 11.82 -2.12 18.78
CA THR A 364 12.11 -0.97 17.91
C THR A 364 11.87 -1.36 16.45
N ALA A 365 11.08 -0.55 15.72
CA ALA A 365 10.70 -0.81 14.33
C ALA A 365 11.92 -0.95 13.41
N LYS A 366 11.76 -1.58 12.24
CA LYS A 366 12.77 -1.55 11.18
C LYS A 366 12.56 -0.31 10.33
N ALA A 367 13.59 0.51 10.15
CA ALA A 367 13.57 1.53 9.12
C ALA A 367 13.43 0.87 7.74
N SER A 368 12.43 1.30 6.97
CA SER A 368 12.33 0.99 5.54
C SER A 368 13.36 1.83 4.76
N PRO A 369 13.93 1.31 3.66
CA PRO A 369 14.76 2.12 2.78
C PRO A 369 13.92 3.25 2.18
N LYS A 370 14.43 4.48 2.18
CA LYS A 370 13.66 5.67 1.78
C LYS A 370 13.13 5.54 0.35
N ALA A 371 11.82 5.72 0.19
CA ALA A 371 11.18 5.85 -1.11
C ALA A 371 11.74 7.08 -1.86
N THR A 372 11.78 6.99 -3.19
CA THR A 372 12.05 8.17 -4.02
C THR A 372 10.84 9.12 -3.93
N PRO A 373 11.04 10.44 -3.71
CA PRO A 373 9.92 11.38 -3.63
C PRO A 373 9.00 11.30 -4.84
N LEU A 374 7.70 11.17 -4.61
CA LEU A 374 6.69 11.13 -5.66
C LEU A 374 6.79 12.36 -6.56
N ASN A 375 6.92 12.15 -7.88
CA ASN A 375 6.95 13.24 -8.87
C ASN A 375 5.54 13.84 -9.07
N THR A 376 5.07 14.58 -8.07
CA THR A 376 3.76 15.24 -8.06
C THR A 376 3.80 16.66 -8.62
N GLY A 377 4.97 17.15 -9.04
CA GLY A 377 5.17 18.54 -9.46
C GLY A 377 4.28 18.96 -10.64
N ARG A 378 4.08 18.07 -11.62
CA ARG A 378 3.18 18.34 -12.77
C ARG A 378 1.71 18.35 -12.36
N LEU A 379 1.23 17.33 -11.64
CA LEU A 379 -0.12 17.31 -11.07
C LEU A 379 -0.40 18.54 -10.19
N ARG A 380 0.49 18.93 -9.27
CA ARG A 380 0.37 20.17 -8.48
C ARG A 380 0.28 21.42 -9.36
N THR A 381 1.07 21.50 -10.43
CA THR A 381 1.03 22.59 -11.44
C THR A 381 -0.23 22.58 -12.31
N LEU A 382 -0.99 21.49 -12.33
CA LEU A 382 -2.30 21.40 -13.00
C LEU A 382 -3.46 21.71 -12.04
N ILE A 383 -3.34 21.36 -10.75
CA ILE A 383 -4.32 21.69 -9.71
C ILE A 383 -4.48 23.21 -9.56
N THR A 384 -3.39 23.99 -9.64
CA THR A 384 -3.45 25.46 -9.62
C THR A 384 -4.16 26.09 -10.84
N LYS A 385 -4.52 25.28 -11.84
CA LYS A 385 -5.31 25.68 -13.03
C LYS A 385 -6.77 25.19 -12.95
N LEU A 386 -7.15 24.47 -11.90
CA LEU A 386 -8.55 24.23 -11.58
C LEU A 386 -9.12 25.46 -10.86
N PRO A 387 -10.39 25.86 -11.10
CA PRO A 387 -11.01 26.92 -10.33
C PRO A 387 -11.17 26.50 -8.86
N SER A 388 -10.77 27.38 -7.94
CA SER A 388 -10.77 27.14 -6.49
C SER A 388 -12.17 26.98 -5.87
N THR A 389 -13.22 27.17 -6.67
CA THR A 389 -14.61 26.92 -6.32
C THR A 389 -15.24 26.02 -7.38
N GLY A 390 -16.21 25.21 -6.96
CA GLY A 390 -17.10 24.49 -7.87
C GLY A 390 -17.99 25.47 -8.65
N LEU A 391 -17.41 26.20 -9.60
CA LEU A 391 -18.15 27.08 -10.51
C LEU A 391 -19.08 26.19 -11.32
N LEU A 392 -20.37 26.21 -10.96
CA LEU A 392 -21.37 25.29 -11.48
C LEU A 392 -21.27 25.22 -13.00
N MET A 393 -21.08 24.00 -13.51
CA MET A 393 -21.63 23.63 -14.81
C MET A 393 -23.15 23.70 -14.66
N THR A 394 -23.69 24.92 -14.72
CA THR A 394 -25.12 25.15 -14.84
C THR A 394 -25.53 24.53 -16.16
N HIS A 395 -26.02 23.29 -16.08
CA HIS A 395 -26.60 22.59 -17.21
C HIS A 395 -27.87 23.35 -17.60
N LYS A 396 -27.70 24.39 -18.42
CA LYS A 396 -28.75 24.88 -19.31
C LYS A 396 -29.13 23.71 -20.18
N THR A 397 -30.16 22.97 -19.75
CA THR A 397 -30.73 21.84 -20.46
C THR A 397 -31.48 22.35 -21.68
N THR A 398 -30.73 22.78 -22.69
CA THR A 398 -31.25 22.94 -24.05
C THR A 398 -31.83 21.60 -24.46
N PRO A 399 -33.15 21.48 -24.67
CA PRO A 399 -33.79 20.18 -24.85
C PRO A 399 -33.35 19.58 -26.19
N MET A 400 -32.48 18.57 -26.15
CA MET A 400 -32.20 17.76 -27.33
C MET A 400 -33.45 17.01 -27.72
N ILE A 401 -34.12 17.49 -28.77
CA ILE A 401 -35.33 16.88 -29.35
C ILE A 401 -35.01 15.42 -29.72
N PRO A 402 -35.66 14.42 -29.09
CA PRO A 402 -35.39 13.02 -29.42
C PRO A 402 -35.79 12.72 -30.86
N ARG A 403 -34.87 12.17 -31.67
CA ARG A 403 -35.20 11.66 -33.00
C ARG A 403 -36.23 10.54 -32.86
N LYS A 404 -37.37 10.68 -33.52
CA LYS A 404 -38.47 9.70 -33.54
C LYS A 404 -37.95 8.29 -33.88
N ARG A 405 -38.13 7.34 -32.96
CA ARG A 405 -38.33 5.91 -33.29
C ARG A 405 -39.67 5.46 -32.72
N GLN A 406 -40.24 4.42 -33.33
CA GLN A 406 -41.67 4.16 -33.29
C GLN A 406 -42.15 3.55 -31.97
N ARG A 407 -43.40 3.87 -31.60
CA ARG A 407 -44.14 3.15 -30.56
C ARG A 407 -44.46 1.73 -31.02
N ALA A 408 -44.46 0.79 -30.10
CA ALA A 408 -45.21 -0.47 -30.19
C ALA A 408 -45.98 -0.69 -28.88
N ASN A 409 -47.30 -0.58 -28.97
CA ASN A 409 -48.38 -1.09 -28.12
C ASN A 409 -48.17 -1.29 -26.60
N SER A 410 -49.00 -0.57 -25.84
CA SER A 410 -49.32 -0.77 -24.41
C SER A 410 -50.28 -1.94 -24.15
N LEU A 411 -50.29 -2.47 -22.92
CA LEU A 411 -51.52 -2.67 -22.12
C LEU A 411 -51.16 -2.61 -20.61
N PRO A 412 -52.07 -2.16 -19.71
CA PRO A 412 -51.80 -2.03 -18.28
C PRO A 412 -52.36 -3.20 -17.45
N VAL A 413 -51.89 -3.33 -16.20
CA VAL A 413 -52.57 -4.10 -15.13
C VAL A 413 -52.62 -3.24 -13.87
N ASP A 414 -53.83 -3.00 -13.36
CA ASP A 414 -54.12 -2.33 -12.09
C ASP A 414 -54.63 -3.36 -11.09
N ILE A 415 -53.94 -3.51 -9.94
CA ILE A 415 -54.45 -4.23 -8.77
C ILE A 415 -54.00 -3.51 -7.50
N SER A 416 -54.87 -2.69 -6.92
CA SER A 416 -54.74 -2.18 -5.55
C SER A 416 -55.50 -3.08 -4.55
N PRO A 417 -54.84 -3.71 -3.55
CA PRO A 417 -55.54 -4.41 -2.46
C PRO A 417 -56.07 -3.43 -1.39
N ARG A 418 -57.25 -3.72 -0.83
CA ARG A 418 -57.90 -2.89 0.21
C ARG A 418 -57.49 -3.33 1.62
N HIS A 419 -57.37 -2.38 2.55
CA HIS A 419 -57.30 -2.67 3.98
C HIS A 419 -58.60 -3.29 4.53
N PRO A 420 -58.53 -4.35 5.36
CA PRO A 420 -59.54 -4.67 6.36
C PRO A 420 -59.27 -3.92 7.68
N LYS A 421 -60.30 -3.70 8.50
CA LYS A 421 -60.21 -3.12 9.85
C LYS A 421 -60.43 -4.19 10.94
N GLY A 422 -59.76 -4.01 12.09
CA GLY A 422 -60.21 -4.55 13.38
C GLY A 422 -59.41 -5.72 13.94
N GLY A 423 -59.25 -5.73 15.27
CA GLY A 423 -58.55 -6.78 16.02
C GLY A 423 -57.63 -6.18 17.10
N SER A 424 -58.15 -6.02 18.32
CA SER A 424 -57.37 -5.53 19.48
C SER A 424 -57.28 -6.61 20.55
N THR A 425 -56.07 -7.02 20.91
CA THR A 425 -55.76 -7.80 22.11
C THR A 425 -54.45 -7.29 22.72
N THR A 426 -54.41 -7.17 24.05
CA THR A 426 -53.35 -6.50 24.80
C THR A 426 -52.33 -7.47 25.40
N THR A 427 -51.05 -7.27 25.09
CA THR A 427 -49.92 -7.78 25.89
C THR A 427 -48.87 -6.67 26.03
N SER A 428 -48.29 -6.56 27.23
CA SER A 428 -47.44 -5.42 27.60
C SER A 428 -46.02 -5.56 27.06
N GLY A 429 -45.57 -4.55 26.32
CA GLY A 429 -44.19 -4.38 25.86
C GLY A 429 -43.94 -2.91 25.50
N VAL A 430 -42.74 -2.41 25.75
CA VAL A 430 -42.42 -0.98 25.56
C VAL A 430 -42.46 -0.63 24.07
N LYS A 431 -43.46 0.14 23.65
CA LYS A 431 -43.58 0.64 22.28
C LYS A 431 -42.75 1.91 22.10
N ILE A 432 -41.68 1.82 21.32
CA ILE A 432 -41.16 2.99 20.60
C ILE A 432 -42.20 3.31 19.51
N VAL A 433 -42.68 4.56 19.48
CA VAL A 433 -43.68 5.02 18.52
C VAL A 433 -42.97 5.71 17.35
N PRO A 434 -43.25 5.35 16.08
CA PRO A 434 -42.76 6.10 14.93
C PRO A 434 -43.53 7.43 14.83
N GLY A 435 -42.97 8.49 15.42
CA GLY A 435 -43.54 9.83 15.35
C GLY A 435 -43.38 10.45 13.95
N HIS A 436 -44.49 10.92 13.37
CA HIS A 436 -44.45 12.08 12.49
C HIS A 436 -44.62 13.31 13.36
N GLY A 437 -43.54 14.07 13.54
CA GLY A 437 -43.52 15.31 14.32
C GLY A 437 -42.18 16.01 14.20
N ASP A 438 -42.24 17.23 13.66
CA ASP A 438 -41.34 18.39 13.80
C ASP A 438 -39.81 18.26 13.67
N HIS A 439 -39.19 19.42 13.41
CA HIS A 439 -37.75 19.61 13.25
C HIS A 439 -37.05 19.80 14.62
N ASP A 440 -37.35 18.94 15.59
CA ASP A 440 -36.56 18.90 16.82
C ASP A 440 -35.09 18.57 16.47
N GLY A 441 -34.17 19.39 16.99
CA GLY A 441 -32.85 19.57 16.40
C GLY A 441 -31.95 18.33 16.40
N LEU A 442 -30.95 18.33 15.50
CA LEU A 442 -29.92 17.31 15.31
C LEU A 442 -29.05 17.09 16.57
N SER A 443 -29.61 16.45 17.60
CA SER A 443 -29.00 16.20 18.90
C SER A 443 -28.09 14.96 18.84
N VAL A 444 -27.03 15.06 18.04
CA VAL A 444 -26.03 13.99 17.87
C VAL A 444 -25.30 13.70 19.19
N CYS A 445 -25.07 14.74 20.02
CA CYS A 445 -24.35 14.64 21.29
C CYS A 445 -25.33 14.47 22.48
N THR A 446 -25.70 13.23 22.79
CA THR A 446 -26.45 12.89 24.02
C THR A 446 -25.48 12.71 25.18
N THR A 447 -24.87 13.83 25.61
CA THR A 447 -23.62 13.85 26.40
C THR A 447 -23.61 12.89 27.60
N GLU A 448 -24.66 12.79 28.41
CA GLU A 448 -24.69 11.86 29.56
C GLU A 448 -24.65 10.37 29.15
N ALA A 449 -25.41 9.98 28.12
CA ALA A 449 -25.39 8.62 27.59
C ALA A 449 -24.05 8.30 26.89
N ASP A 450 -23.53 9.27 26.14
CA ASP A 450 -22.27 9.16 25.40
C ASP A 450 -21.07 9.04 26.37
N GLN A 451 -21.08 9.78 27.49
CA GLN A 451 -20.10 9.71 28.57
C GLN A 451 -20.23 8.41 29.38
N THR A 452 -21.44 7.89 29.56
CA THR A 452 -21.67 6.58 30.19
C THR A 452 -21.04 5.48 29.34
N TYR A 453 -21.30 5.47 28.03
CA TYR A 453 -20.71 4.53 27.07
C TYR A 453 -19.18 4.64 27.01
N LEU A 454 -18.63 5.86 27.02
CA LEU A 454 -17.17 6.08 27.11
C LEU A 454 -16.60 5.53 28.42
N SER A 455 -17.29 5.70 29.55
CA SER A 455 -16.88 5.23 30.87
C SER A 455 -16.87 3.71 30.97
N GLU A 456 -17.89 3.04 30.40
CA GLU A 456 -17.93 1.57 30.27
C GLU A 456 -16.73 1.06 29.48
N VAL A 457 -16.42 1.64 28.32
CA VAL A 457 -15.24 1.25 27.52
C VAL A 457 -13.92 1.54 28.23
N ILE A 458 -13.81 2.66 28.96
CA ILE A 458 -12.63 2.98 29.77
C ILE A 458 -12.40 1.91 30.85
N GLN A 459 -13.45 1.42 31.51
CA GLN A 459 -13.35 0.30 32.44
C GLN A 459 -12.94 -0.99 31.72
N GLU A 460 -13.61 -1.34 30.62
CA GLU A 460 -13.31 -2.55 29.84
C GLU A 460 -11.86 -2.57 29.32
N MET A 461 -11.28 -1.41 28.97
CA MET A 461 -9.87 -1.27 28.58
C MET A 461 -8.89 -1.34 29.75
N GLN A 462 -9.28 -0.87 30.95
CA GLN A 462 -8.45 -1.04 32.15
C GLN A 462 -8.28 -2.51 32.51
N GLU A 463 -9.33 -3.32 32.34
CA GLU A 463 -9.25 -4.79 32.47
C GLU A 463 -8.27 -5.39 31.43
N LYS A 464 -8.30 -4.93 30.17
CA LYS A 464 -7.37 -5.37 29.12
C LYS A 464 -5.90 -5.08 29.41
N LEU A 465 -5.57 -4.10 30.25
CA LEU A 465 -4.20 -3.87 30.70
C LEU A 465 -3.69 -4.87 31.75
N THR A 466 -4.54 -5.80 32.20
CA THR A 466 -4.14 -6.93 33.06
C THR A 466 -3.75 -8.19 32.26
N GLU A 467 -3.97 -8.21 30.94
CA GLU A 467 -3.62 -9.32 30.06
C GLU A 467 -2.09 -9.48 29.85
N ALA A 468 -1.71 -10.57 29.17
CA ALA A 468 -0.35 -10.77 28.70
C ALA A 468 0.13 -9.58 27.83
N PRO A 469 1.25 -8.91 28.16
CA PRO A 469 1.73 -7.72 27.45
C PRO A 469 2.13 -7.90 25.97
N THR A 470 1.86 -9.06 25.39
CA THR A 470 2.12 -9.43 23.99
C THR A 470 0.84 -9.60 23.17
N SER A 471 -0.36 -9.49 23.78
CA SER A 471 -1.64 -9.53 23.05
C SER A 471 -1.89 -8.22 22.29
N ARG A 472 -2.61 -8.31 21.16
CA ARG A 472 -3.09 -7.12 20.43
C ARG A 472 -4.06 -6.31 21.29
N GLY A 473 -4.90 -6.97 22.10
CA GLY A 473 -5.82 -6.33 23.05
C GLY A 473 -5.08 -5.42 24.04
N TYR A 474 -4.03 -5.94 24.68
CA TYR A 474 -3.17 -5.17 25.58
C TYR A 474 -2.52 -3.98 24.87
N HIS A 475 -1.97 -4.18 23.67
CA HIS A 475 -1.33 -3.11 22.90
C HIS A 475 -2.31 -2.00 22.49
N THR A 476 -3.49 -2.36 21.98
CA THR A 476 -4.57 -1.41 21.66
C THR A 476 -5.01 -0.64 22.91
N ALA A 477 -5.29 -1.33 24.02
CA ALA A 477 -5.68 -0.69 25.27
C ALA A 477 -4.61 0.28 25.80
N ARG A 478 -3.32 -0.09 25.71
CA ARG A 478 -2.17 0.74 26.14
C ARG A 478 -2.04 2.04 25.34
N THR A 479 -2.38 2.02 24.05
CA THR A 479 -2.31 3.20 23.18
C THR A 479 -3.61 4.02 23.21
N LEU A 480 -4.78 3.37 23.31
CA LEU A 480 -6.10 4.01 23.23
C LEU A 480 -6.65 4.50 24.57
N LEU A 481 -6.43 3.80 25.70
CA LEU A 481 -6.92 4.24 27.02
C LEU A 481 -6.41 5.63 27.44
N PRO A 482 -5.12 6.01 27.25
CA PRO A 482 -4.65 7.36 27.58
C PRO A 482 -5.33 8.47 26.78
N ILE A 483 -5.87 8.14 25.60
CA ILE A 483 -6.63 9.05 24.74
C ILE A 483 -8.07 9.15 25.25
N LEU A 484 -8.74 8.02 25.49
CA LEU A 484 -10.12 8.01 25.99
C LEU A 484 -10.26 8.74 27.34
N LEU A 485 -9.27 8.59 28.23
CA LEU A 485 -9.19 9.32 29.51
C LEU A 485 -8.97 10.85 29.39
N ARG A 486 -8.70 11.37 28.17
CA ARG A 486 -8.41 12.79 27.91
C ARG A 486 -9.33 13.44 26.87
N CYS A 487 -10.04 12.64 26.06
CA CYS A 487 -10.87 13.13 24.97
C CYS A 487 -12.16 13.81 25.49
N THR A 488 -12.67 14.76 24.71
CA THR A 488 -13.89 15.52 25.04
C THR A 488 -14.92 15.42 23.91
N HIS A 489 -16.16 15.86 24.15
CA HIS A 489 -17.09 16.05 23.03
C HIS A 489 -16.57 17.13 22.08
N PRO A 490 -16.76 16.97 20.76
CA PRO A 490 -16.42 17.99 19.78
C PRO A 490 -17.30 19.23 19.95
N ASN A 491 -16.69 20.41 19.80
CA ASN A 491 -17.46 21.63 19.60
C ASN A 491 -18.12 21.62 18.21
N THR A 492 -19.44 21.81 18.18
CA THR A 492 -20.25 21.90 16.95
C THR A 492 -20.74 23.32 16.64
N ASP A 493 -20.63 24.28 17.57
CA ASP A 493 -21.08 25.67 17.39
C ASP A 493 -19.89 26.64 17.36
N ALA A 494 -19.78 27.40 16.27
CA ALA A 494 -18.73 28.41 16.09
C ALA A 494 -18.75 29.52 17.16
N LYS A 495 -19.88 29.71 17.87
CA LYS A 495 -19.98 30.64 19.02
C LYS A 495 -19.10 30.22 20.21
N ASN A 496 -18.84 28.93 20.37
CA ASN A 496 -18.00 28.37 21.43
C ASN A 496 -16.51 28.31 21.06
N GLY A 497 -16.12 28.92 19.92
CA GLY A 497 -14.78 28.87 19.36
C GLY A 497 -14.69 27.95 18.14
N SER A 498 -13.49 27.44 17.85
CA SER A 498 -13.22 26.61 16.67
C SER A 498 -14.08 25.34 16.67
N VAL A 499 -14.72 25.05 15.53
CA VAL A 499 -15.58 23.87 15.35
C VAL A 499 -14.71 22.62 15.11
N ASP A 500 -14.96 21.56 15.87
CA ASP A 500 -14.28 20.27 15.81
C ASP A 500 -15.02 19.26 14.91
N LEU A 501 -16.35 19.38 14.80
CA LEU A 501 -17.25 18.50 14.05
C LEU A 501 -18.35 19.32 13.39
N LEU A 502 -18.69 19.02 12.13
CA LEU A 502 -19.89 19.54 11.48
C LEU A 502 -21.04 18.53 11.67
N VAL A 503 -22.16 18.98 12.24
CA VAL A 503 -23.42 18.22 12.27
C VAL A 503 -24.37 18.92 11.30
N LEU A 504 -24.78 18.23 10.24
CA LEU A 504 -25.47 18.80 9.09
C LEU A 504 -26.58 17.87 8.60
N ASP A 505 -27.67 18.41 8.08
CA ASP A 505 -28.68 17.57 7.40
C ASP A 505 -28.14 17.03 6.05
N GLY A 506 -28.86 16.07 5.47
CA GLY A 506 -28.43 15.39 4.23
C GLY A 506 -28.39 16.30 3.00
N HIS A 507 -29.05 17.46 3.01
CA HIS A 507 -28.97 18.47 1.97
C HIS A 507 -27.81 19.44 2.21
N GLU A 508 -27.64 19.92 3.45
CA GLU A 508 -26.52 20.77 3.86
C GLU A 508 -25.17 20.08 3.64
N ALA A 509 -25.02 18.84 4.10
CA ALA A 509 -23.81 18.04 3.92
C ALA A 509 -23.51 17.77 2.44
N LYS A 510 -24.54 17.51 1.62
CA LYS A 510 -24.41 17.32 0.16
C LYS A 510 -23.95 18.60 -0.54
N ASN A 511 -24.57 19.73 -0.23
CA ASN A 511 -24.21 21.04 -0.79
C ASN A 511 -22.76 21.41 -0.40
N LEU A 512 -22.38 21.16 0.86
CA LEU A 512 -21.02 21.38 1.34
C LEU A 512 -20.01 20.49 0.58
N LEU A 513 -20.25 19.19 0.53
CA LEU A 513 -19.34 18.22 -0.09
C LEU A 513 -19.26 18.34 -1.61
N ASP A 514 -20.30 18.81 -2.30
CA ASP A 514 -20.24 19.14 -3.73
C ASP A 514 -19.53 20.49 -4.00
N SER A 515 -19.48 21.39 -3.02
CA SER A 515 -18.77 22.67 -3.16
C SER A 515 -17.28 22.60 -2.88
N LYS A 516 -16.85 21.79 -1.88
CA LYS A 516 -15.46 21.70 -1.41
C LYS A 516 -15.19 20.46 -0.55
N THR A 517 -13.93 20.29 -0.19
CA THR A 517 -13.47 19.34 0.83
C THR A 517 -13.46 20.04 2.19
N PRO A 518 -14.10 19.47 3.24
CA PRO A 518 -14.01 19.98 4.60
C PRO A 518 -12.70 19.51 5.26
N SER A 519 -12.14 20.33 6.15
CA SER A 519 -10.93 20.01 6.92
C SER A 519 -11.20 19.35 8.28
N ILE A 520 -12.46 19.06 8.57
CA ILE A 520 -12.98 18.41 9.79
C ILE A 520 -14.10 17.43 9.41
N PRO A 521 -14.41 16.42 10.24
CA PRO A 521 -15.44 15.44 9.91
C PRO A 521 -16.84 16.06 9.84
N ILE A 522 -17.73 15.40 9.07
CA ILE A 522 -19.17 15.69 9.01
C ILE A 522 -19.92 14.49 9.56
N VAL A 523 -20.90 14.71 10.42
CA VAL A 523 -21.99 13.75 10.70
C VAL A 523 -23.28 14.23 10.06
N SER A 524 -23.98 13.30 9.42
CA SER A 524 -25.31 13.51 8.85
C SER A 524 -26.21 12.29 9.08
N GLU A 525 -27.52 12.51 9.07
CA GLU A 525 -28.51 11.47 9.38
C GLU A 525 -29.30 11.01 8.14
N ARG A 526 -30.01 9.89 8.28
CA ARG A 526 -30.97 9.37 7.28
C ARG A 526 -30.36 9.08 5.91
N GLN A 527 -29.06 8.79 5.88
CA GLN A 527 -28.31 8.38 4.68
C GLN A 527 -28.39 6.86 4.41
N GLN A 528 -29.01 6.11 5.32
CA GLN A 528 -29.19 4.66 5.20
C GLN A 528 -30.33 4.34 4.21
N HIS A 529 -29.97 4.25 2.93
CA HIS A 529 -30.92 3.98 1.85
C HIS A 529 -31.49 2.56 1.87
N PHE A 530 -30.68 1.55 2.21
CA PHE A 530 -31.13 0.16 2.24
C PHE A 530 -32.10 -0.10 3.41
N GLN A 531 -33.24 -0.72 3.09
CA GLN A 531 -34.34 -0.96 4.02
C GLN A 531 -34.32 -2.41 4.51
N TRP A 532 -33.74 -2.64 5.69
CA TRP A 532 -33.74 -3.94 6.36
C TRP A 532 -35.15 -4.39 6.76
N ARG A 533 -35.45 -5.68 6.58
CA ARG A 533 -36.70 -6.32 7.05
C ARG A 533 -36.80 -6.33 8.57
N ASN A 534 -35.66 -6.44 9.24
CA ASN A 534 -35.50 -6.40 10.68
C ASN A 534 -34.54 -5.26 11.06
N PRO A 535 -35.01 -4.02 11.25
CA PRO A 535 -34.15 -2.88 11.57
C PRO A 535 -33.53 -2.97 12.99
N GLN A 536 -33.90 -3.95 13.81
CA GLN A 536 -33.24 -4.24 15.09
C GLN A 536 -32.07 -5.23 14.95
N ARG A 537 -31.99 -6.00 13.85
CA ARG A 537 -30.90 -6.95 13.56
C ARG A 537 -30.49 -6.99 12.06
N PRO A 538 -30.06 -5.87 11.45
CA PRO A 538 -29.47 -5.85 10.11
C PRO A 538 -28.43 -6.95 9.83
N THR A 539 -27.63 -7.34 10.83
CA THR A 539 -26.64 -8.43 10.75
C THR A 539 -27.23 -9.76 10.27
N GLU A 540 -28.47 -10.09 10.66
CA GLU A 540 -29.12 -11.34 10.25
C GLU A 540 -29.42 -11.36 8.75
N GLU A 541 -30.05 -10.31 8.24
CA GLU A 541 -30.32 -10.18 6.80
C GLU A 541 -29.04 -9.96 5.99
N PHE A 542 -28.04 -9.23 6.51
CA PHE A 542 -26.77 -8.98 5.83
C PHE A 542 -26.05 -10.29 5.46
N PHE A 543 -26.04 -11.30 6.33
CA PHE A 543 -25.48 -12.61 5.98
C PHE A 543 -26.31 -13.36 4.94
N ASP A 544 -27.64 -13.18 4.91
CA ASP A 544 -28.52 -13.79 3.91
C ASP A 544 -28.37 -13.14 2.51
N TRP A 545 -27.72 -11.98 2.42
CA TRP A 545 -27.27 -11.38 1.14
C TRP A 545 -25.91 -11.92 0.65
N ILE A 546 -25.14 -12.67 1.46
CA ILE A 546 -23.85 -13.23 1.04
C ILE A 546 -24.06 -14.61 0.42
N GLU A 547 -23.76 -14.75 -0.87
CA GLU A 547 -23.87 -16.03 -1.58
C GLU A 547 -22.78 -17.03 -1.12
N ASP A 548 -21.50 -16.65 -1.24
CA ASP A 548 -20.37 -17.52 -0.90
C ASP A 548 -20.02 -17.46 0.60
N HIS A 549 -20.57 -18.43 1.33
CA HIS A 549 -20.29 -18.65 2.75
C HIS A 549 -18.97 -19.40 3.03
N ASP A 550 -18.35 -20.03 2.03
CA ASP A 550 -17.06 -20.73 2.17
C ASP A 550 -15.86 -19.80 1.91
N ARG A 551 -16.11 -18.63 1.29
CA ARG A 551 -15.13 -17.54 1.15
C ARG A 551 -14.44 -17.23 2.47
N VAL A 552 -13.12 -17.06 2.40
CA VAL A 552 -12.25 -16.69 3.53
C VAL A 552 -12.10 -15.18 3.60
N VAL A 553 -12.18 -14.62 4.81
CA VAL A 553 -12.01 -13.19 5.14
C VAL A 553 -11.05 -13.01 6.32
N SER A 554 -10.53 -11.80 6.50
CA SER A 554 -9.53 -11.48 7.53
C SER A 554 -10.18 -11.07 8.84
N VAL A 555 -9.90 -11.82 9.91
CA VAL A 555 -10.46 -11.54 11.24
C VAL A 555 -9.36 -11.10 12.20
N GLN A 556 -9.49 -9.88 12.72
CA GLN A 556 -8.66 -9.38 13.81
C GLN A 556 -9.15 -9.98 15.15
N ILE A 557 -8.19 -10.37 16.00
CA ILE A 557 -8.43 -11.10 17.24
C ILE A 557 -7.52 -10.50 18.34
N PRO A 558 -8.08 -9.93 19.44
CA PRO A 558 -7.31 -9.29 20.50
C PRO A 558 -6.29 -10.19 21.21
N SER A 559 -6.61 -11.46 21.43
CA SER A 559 -5.70 -12.43 22.07
C SER A 559 -4.46 -12.77 21.21
N ALA A 560 -4.50 -12.48 19.90
CA ALA A 560 -3.40 -12.77 19.00
C ALA A 560 -2.12 -12.02 19.40
N SER A 561 -0.98 -12.70 19.28
CA SER A 561 0.34 -12.11 19.55
C SER A 561 0.68 -11.04 18.51
N VAL A 562 1.22 -9.90 18.97
CA VAL A 562 1.68 -8.80 18.10
C VAL A 562 2.75 -9.22 17.08
N ASP A 563 3.57 -10.23 17.39
CA ASP A 563 4.64 -10.77 16.53
C ASP A 563 4.12 -11.59 15.33
N ARG A 564 2.81 -11.86 15.26
CA ARG A 564 2.15 -12.58 14.15
C ARG A 564 1.57 -11.59 13.12
N ARG A 565 0.78 -12.09 12.15
CA ARG A 565 -0.08 -11.24 11.31
C ARG A 565 -1.13 -10.53 12.17
N SER A 566 -1.64 -9.40 11.68
CA SER A 566 -2.71 -8.61 12.30
C SER A 566 -4.06 -9.35 12.33
N PHE A 567 -4.24 -10.29 11.40
CA PHE A 567 -5.47 -11.07 11.21
C PHE A 567 -5.20 -12.58 11.21
N GLU A 568 -6.26 -13.35 11.42
CA GLU A 568 -6.35 -14.76 11.06
C GLU A 568 -7.45 -15.00 10.02
N PRO A 569 -7.29 -15.96 9.09
CA PRO A 569 -8.35 -16.32 8.15
C PRO A 569 -9.52 -17.02 8.86
N ARG A 570 -10.75 -16.69 8.46
CA ARG A 570 -12.00 -17.42 8.80
C ARG A 570 -12.91 -17.49 7.58
N THR A 571 -13.72 -18.53 7.48
CA THR A 571 -14.82 -18.60 6.49
C THR A 571 -15.97 -17.70 6.92
N ILE A 572 -16.72 -17.14 5.95
CA ILE A 572 -17.92 -16.34 6.25
C ILE A 572 -18.96 -17.16 7.04
N ARG A 573 -19.06 -18.48 6.81
CA ARG A 573 -19.86 -19.39 7.65
C ARG A 573 -19.50 -19.30 9.13
N GLN A 574 -18.21 -19.35 9.48
CA GLN A 574 -17.75 -19.25 10.87
C GLN A 574 -18.03 -17.86 11.47
N VAL A 575 -17.90 -16.79 10.67
CA VAL A 575 -18.25 -15.44 11.11
C VAL A 575 -19.76 -15.33 11.37
N ARG A 576 -20.60 -15.84 10.47
CA ARG A 576 -22.07 -15.91 10.61
C ARG A 576 -22.49 -16.70 11.84
N GLU A 577 -22.00 -17.94 11.99
CA GLU A 577 -22.31 -18.80 13.14
C GLU A 577 -21.99 -18.10 14.47
N ARG A 578 -20.88 -17.37 14.54
CA ARG A 578 -20.44 -16.66 15.74
C ARG A 578 -21.24 -15.38 16.01
N PHE A 579 -21.39 -14.49 15.02
CA PHE A 579 -22.15 -13.25 15.16
C PHE A 579 -23.66 -13.49 15.44
N LEU A 580 -24.23 -14.58 14.91
CA LEU A 580 -25.62 -14.95 15.17
C LEU A 580 -25.82 -15.73 16.48
N ALA A 581 -24.76 -16.31 17.06
CA ALA A 581 -24.83 -16.89 18.41
C ALA A 581 -24.92 -15.82 19.52
N ALA A 582 -24.55 -14.56 19.22
CA ALA A 582 -24.64 -13.40 20.12
C ALA A 582 -24.04 -13.61 21.52
N GLN A 583 -23.01 -14.46 21.63
CA GLN A 583 -22.36 -14.78 22.90
C GLN A 583 -21.40 -13.66 23.30
N LYS A 584 -21.43 -13.26 24.58
CA LYS A 584 -20.39 -12.37 25.12
C LYS A 584 -19.06 -13.11 25.17
N THR A 585 -18.00 -12.42 24.76
CA THR A 585 -16.65 -12.95 24.61
C THR A 585 -15.64 -11.91 25.03
N ASP A 586 -14.58 -12.33 25.71
CA ASP A 586 -13.44 -11.46 26.01
C ASP A 586 -12.40 -11.46 24.87
N ASP A 587 -12.58 -12.27 23.83
CA ASP A 587 -11.73 -12.28 22.63
C ASP A 587 -12.54 -12.00 21.35
N PRO A 588 -13.15 -10.80 21.23
CA PRO A 588 -14.08 -10.47 20.16
C PRO A 588 -13.42 -10.39 18.78
N TRP A 589 -14.15 -10.80 17.75
CA TRP A 589 -13.74 -10.76 16.34
C TRP A 589 -14.12 -9.45 15.68
N ASN A 590 -13.22 -8.94 14.85
CA ASN A 590 -13.42 -7.73 14.04
C ASN A 590 -13.01 -7.99 12.59
N VAL A 591 -13.95 -7.76 11.67
CA VAL A 591 -13.84 -7.99 10.23
C VAL A 591 -13.99 -6.64 9.55
N LEU A 592 -12.97 -6.24 8.79
CA LEU A 592 -12.90 -4.92 8.16
C LEU A 592 -12.82 -5.02 6.62
N ASP A 593 -12.41 -6.17 6.09
CA ASP A 593 -12.17 -6.46 4.67
C ASP A 593 -13.35 -7.21 4.01
N LEU A 594 -14.57 -6.98 4.49
CA LEU A 594 -15.75 -7.70 4.01
C LEU A 594 -16.47 -6.92 2.92
N ASP A 595 -16.50 -7.46 1.69
CA ASP A 595 -17.30 -6.87 0.61
C ASP A 595 -18.74 -6.64 1.04
N ASN A 596 -19.30 -5.49 0.67
CA ASN A 596 -20.72 -5.22 0.83
C ASN A 596 -21.54 -5.91 -0.30
N PRO A 597 -22.40 -6.91 0.00
CA PRO A 597 -23.29 -7.52 -0.99
C PRO A 597 -24.57 -6.69 -1.26
N VAL A 598 -24.83 -5.67 -0.42
CA VAL A 598 -26.11 -4.96 -0.38
C VAL A 598 -26.15 -3.87 -1.44
N PRO A 599 -27.22 -3.76 -2.26
CA PRO A 599 -27.33 -2.75 -3.30
C PRO A 599 -27.61 -1.34 -2.75
N SER A 600 -27.20 -0.32 -3.51
CA SER A 600 -27.56 1.10 -3.30
C SER A 600 -27.18 1.67 -1.93
N THR A 601 -25.95 1.44 -1.49
CA THR A 601 -25.47 1.79 -0.14
C THR A 601 -24.71 3.12 -0.04
N LEU A 602 -24.32 3.74 -1.17
CA LEU A 602 -23.62 5.03 -1.19
C LEU A 602 -24.51 6.16 -0.64
N PRO A 603 -24.07 6.93 0.38
CA PRO A 603 -24.82 8.06 0.95
C PRO A 603 -25.15 9.15 -0.07
N ASP A 604 -26.34 9.74 0.08
CA ASP A 604 -26.82 10.81 -0.80
C ASP A 604 -25.91 12.05 -0.79
N ILE A 605 -25.26 12.31 0.35
CA ILE A 605 -24.25 13.37 0.52
C ILE A 605 -23.01 13.22 -0.38
N LEU A 606 -22.73 12.01 -0.91
CA LEU A 606 -21.60 11.73 -1.81
C LEU A 606 -21.97 11.66 -3.29
N THR A 607 -23.26 11.81 -3.63
CA THR A 607 -23.73 11.79 -5.03
C THR A 607 -23.43 13.09 -5.80
N GLY A 608 -22.88 14.11 -5.13
CA GLY A 608 -22.39 15.34 -5.76
C GLY A 608 -21.19 15.10 -6.68
N TRP A 609 -21.07 15.87 -7.75
CA TRP A 609 -19.99 15.77 -8.74
C TRP A 609 -18.59 15.83 -8.11
N ASN A 610 -18.39 16.65 -7.07
CA ASN A 610 -17.10 16.79 -6.43
C ASN A 610 -16.58 15.47 -5.85
N CYS A 611 -17.45 14.62 -5.31
CA CYS A 611 -17.12 13.31 -4.73
C CYS A 611 -16.89 12.20 -5.78
N GLN A 612 -17.13 12.46 -7.07
CA GLN A 612 -17.07 11.42 -8.11
C GLN A 612 -15.67 11.13 -8.65
N LEU A 613 -14.58 11.73 -8.12
CA LEU A 613 -13.25 11.55 -8.71
C LEU A 613 -12.76 10.10 -8.60
N LEU A 614 -12.97 9.42 -7.46
CA LEU A 614 -12.53 8.02 -7.30
C LEU A 614 -13.18 7.10 -8.34
N ALA A 615 -14.49 7.23 -8.53
CA ALA A 615 -15.22 6.51 -9.58
C ALA A 615 -14.71 6.83 -11.00
N ARG A 616 -14.16 8.03 -11.26
CA ARG A 616 -13.49 8.34 -12.54
C ARG A 616 -12.10 7.74 -12.67
N VAL A 617 -11.36 7.55 -11.57
CA VAL A 617 -10.11 6.80 -11.56
C VAL A 617 -10.40 5.34 -11.86
N ARG A 618 -11.36 4.72 -11.15
CA ARG A 618 -11.91 3.38 -11.44
C ARG A 618 -12.32 3.24 -12.91
N ASP A 619 -13.18 4.15 -13.41
CA ASP A 619 -13.66 4.13 -14.79
C ASP A 619 -12.50 4.15 -15.80
N MET A 620 -11.41 4.87 -15.53
CA MET A 620 -10.28 4.99 -16.46
C MET A 620 -9.20 3.91 -16.28
N VAL A 621 -9.16 3.23 -15.14
CA VAL A 621 -8.31 2.05 -14.91
C VAL A 621 -8.95 0.79 -15.50
N LEU A 622 -10.27 0.62 -15.34
CA LEU A 622 -10.97 -0.61 -15.73
C LEU A 622 -11.53 -0.61 -17.16
N ASN A 623 -11.91 0.55 -17.72
CA ASN A 623 -12.38 0.60 -19.11
C ASN A 623 -11.22 0.79 -20.08
N GLY A 624 -11.10 -0.15 -21.03
CA GLY A 624 -10.17 -0.02 -22.16
C GLY A 624 -10.56 1.11 -23.10
N GLN A 625 -9.63 1.53 -23.96
CA GLN A 625 -9.88 2.58 -24.98
C GLN A 625 -10.71 2.11 -26.19
N SER A 626 -11.36 0.96 -26.12
CA SER A 626 -12.18 0.37 -27.19
C SER A 626 -13.63 0.19 -26.74
N ALA A 627 -14.55 0.25 -27.70
CA ALA A 627 -15.98 -0.06 -27.48
C ALA A 627 -16.26 -1.58 -27.41
N GLU A 628 -15.25 -2.38 -27.07
CA GLU A 628 -15.37 -3.81 -26.81
C GLU A 628 -15.94 -4.04 -25.40
N ARG A 629 -16.26 -5.28 -25.05
CA ARG A 629 -16.58 -5.62 -23.65
C ARG A 629 -15.35 -5.36 -22.77
N THR A 630 -15.57 -4.82 -21.58
CA THR A 630 -14.52 -4.45 -20.61
C THR A 630 -13.51 -5.56 -20.40
N LYS A 631 -12.21 -5.25 -20.58
CA LYS A 631 -11.11 -6.23 -20.56
C LYS A 631 -10.40 -6.38 -19.20
N ALA A 632 -10.73 -5.54 -18.22
CA ALA A 632 -10.25 -5.71 -16.85
C ALA A 632 -10.68 -7.07 -16.28
N ARG A 633 -9.81 -7.69 -15.48
CA ARG A 633 -10.09 -8.98 -14.83
C ARG A 633 -11.17 -8.83 -13.78
N ARG A 634 -11.73 -9.97 -13.38
CA ARG A 634 -12.58 -10.06 -12.20
C ARG A 634 -11.85 -9.50 -10.98
N ASP A 635 -10.61 -9.93 -10.79
CA ASP A 635 -9.75 -9.54 -9.66
C ASP A 635 -9.63 -8.01 -9.57
N ASP A 636 -9.37 -7.33 -10.69
CA ASP A 636 -9.35 -5.86 -10.77
C ASP A 636 -10.71 -5.23 -10.37
N TRP A 637 -11.83 -5.81 -10.81
CA TRP A 637 -13.19 -5.37 -10.45
C TRP A 637 -13.61 -5.68 -9.01
N ASP A 638 -12.96 -6.66 -8.38
CA ASP A 638 -13.20 -7.06 -7.00
C ASP A 638 -12.34 -6.16 -6.07
N GLU A 639 -11.08 -5.83 -6.43
CA GLU A 639 -10.24 -4.81 -5.77
C GLU A 639 -10.94 -3.45 -5.71
N TRP A 640 -11.44 -2.94 -6.84
CA TRP A 640 -12.11 -1.63 -6.85
C TRP A 640 -13.43 -1.63 -6.07
N ARG A 641 -14.10 -2.78 -5.93
CA ARG A 641 -15.27 -2.90 -5.04
C ARG A 641 -14.87 -2.87 -3.57
N SER A 642 -13.81 -3.57 -3.18
CA SER A 642 -13.27 -3.50 -1.82
C SER A 642 -12.71 -2.13 -1.43
N VAL A 643 -12.45 -1.21 -2.39
CA VAL A 643 -12.11 0.19 -2.10
C VAL A 643 -13.35 1.09 -2.01
N GLU A 644 -14.31 0.98 -2.93
CA GLU A 644 -15.46 1.90 -2.97
C GLU A 644 -16.60 1.54 -2.01
N HIS A 645 -16.82 0.24 -1.69
CA HIS A 645 -17.99 -0.24 -0.94
C HIS A 645 -17.69 -1.49 -0.08
N TRP A 646 -17.42 -1.28 1.21
CA TRP A 646 -17.14 -2.34 2.19
C TRP A 646 -18.15 -2.36 3.36
N ALA A 647 -18.08 -3.44 4.16
CA ALA A 647 -18.86 -3.62 5.37
C ALA A 647 -17.93 -3.90 6.57
N LEU A 648 -18.19 -3.24 7.70
CA LEU A 648 -17.45 -3.46 8.95
C LEU A 648 -18.32 -4.24 9.92
N MET A 649 -17.82 -5.38 10.39
CA MET A 649 -18.50 -6.23 11.36
C MET A 649 -17.62 -6.43 12.59
N SER A 650 -18.15 -6.15 13.78
CA SER A 650 -17.40 -6.27 15.03
C SER A 650 -18.27 -6.87 16.13
N GLU A 651 -17.73 -7.85 16.85
CA GLU A 651 -18.29 -8.25 18.15
C GLU A 651 -18.04 -7.15 19.20
N GLY A 652 -18.90 -7.11 20.21
CA GLY A 652 -18.79 -6.14 21.29
C GLY A 652 -17.44 -6.20 22.01
N GLY A 653 -16.89 -5.05 22.37
CA GLY A 653 -15.59 -4.91 23.03
C GLY A 653 -14.39 -4.81 22.09
N HIS A 654 -14.51 -5.12 20.79
CA HIS A 654 -13.38 -4.93 19.88
C HIS A 654 -13.18 -3.45 19.55
N CYS A 655 -11.98 -2.96 19.86
CA CYS A 655 -11.55 -1.59 19.62
C CYS A 655 -10.37 -1.57 18.64
N THR A 656 -10.28 -0.50 17.84
CA THR A 656 -9.21 -0.26 16.86
C THR A 656 -8.40 0.94 17.34
N ALA A 657 -7.08 0.78 17.47
CA ALA A 657 -6.17 1.85 17.85
C ALA A 657 -6.20 3.02 16.82
N PRO A 658 -5.73 4.22 17.19
CA PRO A 658 -5.69 5.34 16.26
C PRO A 658 -4.83 5.02 15.03
N HIS A 659 -5.36 5.32 13.85
CA HIS A 659 -4.74 5.14 12.54
C HIS A 659 -5.21 6.23 11.58
N MET A 660 -4.55 6.36 10.44
CA MET A 660 -5.14 6.93 9.22
C MET A 660 -5.66 5.80 8.32
N ASP A 661 -6.71 6.06 7.55
CA ASP A 661 -7.07 5.20 6.43
C ASP A 661 -5.98 5.25 5.36
N SER A 662 -5.79 4.14 4.65
CA SER A 662 -4.76 4.01 3.63
C SER A 662 -5.03 4.86 2.37
N HIS A 663 -3.99 5.01 1.54
CA HIS A 663 -4.05 5.69 0.24
C HIS A 663 -4.51 7.16 0.30
N GLY A 664 -4.45 7.80 1.48
CA GLY A 664 -4.90 9.16 1.74
C GLY A 664 -6.36 9.45 1.40
N LEU A 665 -7.20 8.43 1.20
CA LEU A 665 -8.58 8.66 0.77
C LEU A 665 -9.42 9.31 1.89
N ALA A 666 -10.52 9.95 1.49
CA ALA A 666 -11.58 10.28 2.45
C ALA A 666 -12.49 9.06 2.62
N THR A 667 -13.10 8.90 3.78
CA THR A 667 -13.86 7.69 4.14
C THR A 667 -15.25 8.05 4.60
N TRP A 668 -16.24 7.22 4.28
CA TRP A 668 -17.60 7.34 4.82
C TRP A 668 -18.02 6.06 5.52
N ILE A 669 -18.78 6.19 6.61
CA ILE A 669 -19.27 5.06 7.42
C ILE A 669 -20.70 5.36 7.87
N THR A 670 -21.65 4.54 7.43
CA THR A 670 -23.07 4.55 7.83
C THR A 670 -23.36 3.38 8.77
N VAL A 671 -23.67 3.67 10.03
CA VAL A 671 -24.00 2.66 11.04
C VAL A 671 -25.33 2.00 10.70
N GLN A 672 -25.36 0.67 10.66
CA GLN A 672 -26.57 -0.14 10.46
C GLN A 672 -27.07 -0.73 11.78
N GLU A 673 -26.16 -1.26 12.60
CA GLU A 673 -26.47 -1.98 13.84
C GLU A 673 -25.46 -1.66 14.94
N GLY A 674 -25.93 -1.59 16.18
CA GLY A 674 -25.11 -1.31 17.36
C GLY A 674 -24.70 0.16 17.49
N LEU A 675 -23.81 0.45 18.42
CA LEU A 675 -23.24 1.78 18.64
C LEU A 675 -21.76 1.78 18.23
N PHE A 676 -21.33 2.82 17.51
CA PHE A 676 -19.93 3.02 17.17
C PHE A 676 -19.37 4.21 17.95
N GLY A 677 -18.49 3.96 18.90
CA GLY A 677 -17.66 5.01 19.48
C GLY A 677 -16.53 5.35 18.50
N PHE A 678 -16.43 6.61 18.10
CA PHE A 678 -15.30 7.13 17.33
C PHE A 678 -14.53 8.13 18.18
N VAL A 679 -13.20 8.04 18.17
CA VAL A 679 -12.30 9.05 18.73
C VAL A 679 -11.36 9.53 17.65
N TYR A 680 -11.14 10.84 17.52
CA TYR A 680 -10.33 11.41 16.44
C TYR A 680 -9.56 12.65 16.89
N MET A 681 -8.47 12.93 16.18
CA MET A 681 -7.60 14.07 16.43
C MET A 681 -8.24 15.33 15.81
N SER A 682 -8.61 16.32 16.61
CA SER A 682 -9.26 17.54 16.09
C SER A 682 -8.26 18.50 15.48
N ARG A 683 -8.49 18.86 14.21
CA ARG A 683 -7.73 19.87 13.44
C ARG A 683 -6.20 19.82 13.60
N PRO A 684 -5.52 18.66 13.57
CA PRO A 684 -4.07 18.62 13.73
C PRO A 684 -3.39 19.40 12.60
N THR A 685 -2.49 20.30 12.99
CA THR A 685 -1.60 21.01 12.06
C THR A 685 -0.75 20.01 11.26
N SER A 686 -0.21 20.44 10.12
CA SER A 686 0.65 19.61 9.28
C SER A 686 1.88 19.06 10.02
N GLN A 687 2.33 19.75 11.08
CA GLN A 687 3.39 19.33 11.99
C GLN A 687 2.89 18.27 12.99
N GLN A 688 1.83 18.54 13.75
CA GLN A 688 1.25 17.56 14.71
C GLN A 688 0.87 16.24 14.03
N ARG A 689 0.33 16.30 12.81
CA ARG A 689 0.02 15.11 12.01
C ARG A 689 1.28 14.34 11.64
N GLU A 690 2.35 15.01 11.24
CA GLU A 690 3.63 14.38 10.89
C GLU A 690 4.34 13.79 12.11
N ASP A 691 4.34 14.50 13.24
CA ASP A 691 4.88 14.01 14.50
C ASP A 691 4.12 12.77 14.98
N TRP A 692 2.80 12.73 14.73
CA TRP A 692 2.00 11.53 14.93
C TRP A 692 2.32 10.40 13.94
N MET A 693 2.45 10.68 12.65
CA MET A 693 2.85 9.65 11.66
C MET A 693 4.25 9.08 11.94
N ARG A 694 5.14 9.88 12.52
CA ARG A 694 6.53 9.52 12.86
C ARG A 694 6.64 8.68 14.14
N ASP A 695 5.86 8.98 15.17
CA ASP A 695 5.69 8.14 16.38
C ASP A 695 4.23 8.21 16.88
N PRO A 696 3.35 7.30 16.41
CA PRO A 696 1.94 7.27 16.83
C PRO A 696 1.71 7.02 18.32
N ASP A 697 2.71 6.48 19.03
CA ASP A 697 2.57 5.87 20.35
C ASP A 697 3.01 6.83 21.47
N ALA A 698 4.00 7.68 21.18
CA ALA A 698 4.42 8.79 22.04
C ALA A 698 3.57 10.05 21.82
N SER A 699 3.40 10.46 20.56
CA SER A 699 2.78 11.74 20.18
C SER A 699 1.31 11.87 20.61
N ALA A 700 0.55 10.77 20.62
CA ALA A 700 -0.89 10.78 20.80
C ALA A 700 -1.37 11.27 22.17
N ARG A 701 -0.47 11.45 23.15
CA ARG A 701 -0.85 11.84 24.51
C ARG A 701 -1.21 13.32 24.62
N ASP A 702 -0.48 14.18 23.92
CA ASP A 702 -0.44 15.62 24.20
C ASP A 702 -1.11 16.42 23.06
N GLN A 703 -2.24 15.88 22.59
CA GLN A 703 -2.96 16.31 21.38
C GLN A 703 -4.46 16.42 21.68
N GLU A 704 -5.17 17.26 20.92
CA GLU A 704 -6.60 17.48 21.10
C GLU A 704 -7.44 16.36 20.47
N TRP A 705 -7.84 15.38 21.28
CA TRP A 705 -8.76 14.33 20.86
C TRP A 705 -10.22 14.67 21.18
N ARG A 706 -11.12 14.28 20.28
CA ARG A 706 -12.57 14.37 20.45
C ARG A 706 -13.24 13.03 20.22
N PHE A 707 -14.37 12.79 20.87
CA PHE A 707 -15.15 11.57 20.68
C PHE A 707 -16.63 11.82 20.44
N LEU A 708 -17.28 10.88 19.75
CA LEU A 708 -18.72 10.83 19.52
C LEU A 708 -19.20 9.38 19.44
N ILE A 709 -20.47 9.14 19.77
CA ILE A 709 -21.11 7.83 19.65
C ILE A 709 -22.16 7.87 18.54
N LEU A 710 -21.91 7.15 17.44
CA LEU A 710 -22.84 7.06 16.32
C LEU A 710 -23.85 5.93 16.51
N LYS A 711 -25.10 6.24 16.14
CA LYS A 711 -26.29 5.39 16.23
C LYS A 711 -26.72 4.91 14.83
N PRO A 712 -27.49 3.82 14.71
CA PRO A 712 -28.03 3.35 13.43
C PRO A 712 -28.73 4.46 12.62
N GLY A 713 -28.49 4.50 11.31
CA GLY A 713 -28.99 5.53 10.41
C GLY A 713 -28.16 6.83 10.37
N GLN A 714 -27.17 7.00 11.23
CA GLN A 714 -26.19 8.10 11.17
C GLN A 714 -24.99 7.72 10.29
N THR A 715 -24.42 8.71 9.61
CA THR A 715 -23.24 8.59 8.76
C THR A 715 -22.19 9.61 9.16
N ILE A 716 -20.93 9.17 9.25
CA ILE A 716 -19.77 10.06 9.34
C ILE A 716 -18.99 10.07 8.02
N PHE A 717 -18.50 11.25 7.65
CA PHE A 717 -17.50 11.47 6.61
C PHE A 717 -16.20 11.96 7.26
N PHE A 718 -15.12 11.24 7.03
CA PHE A 718 -13.75 11.59 7.44
C PHE A 718 -12.97 12.15 6.24
N PRO A 719 -12.44 13.38 6.31
CA PRO A 719 -11.51 13.90 5.31
C PRO A 719 -10.22 13.08 5.19
N SER A 720 -9.58 13.19 4.01
CA SER A 720 -8.24 12.68 3.69
C SER A 720 -7.26 12.72 4.88
N GLY A 721 -6.78 11.55 5.31
CA GLY A 721 -5.79 11.41 6.37
C GLY A 721 -6.26 11.81 7.78
N THR A 722 -7.55 11.68 8.09
CA THR A 722 -8.06 11.90 9.47
C THR A 722 -7.57 10.81 10.40
N ILE A 723 -6.77 11.19 11.39
CA ILE A 723 -6.28 10.29 12.45
C ILE A 723 -7.43 9.97 13.39
N HIS A 724 -7.88 8.71 13.41
CA HIS A 724 -9.03 8.26 14.17
C HIS A 724 -8.90 6.82 14.68
N GLY A 725 -9.65 6.48 15.72
CA GLY A 725 -9.77 5.15 16.30
C GLY A 725 -11.24 4.84 16.63
N VAL A 726 -11.54 3.54 16.83
CA VAL A 726 -12.92 3.05 16.97
C VAL A 726 -13.03 2.23 18.24
N PHE A 727 -14.10 2.42 19.03
CA PHE A 727 -14.27 1.78 20.33
C PHE A 727 -15.72 1.32 20.58
N ARG A 728 -15.86 0.19 21.29
CA ARG A 728 -17.11 -0.54 21.50
C ARG A 728 -17.16 -1.14 22.89
N THR A 729 -18.34 -1.17 23.53
CA THR A 729 -18.56 -1.94 24.77
C THR A 729 -18.80 -3.42 24.45
N ARG A 730 -18.56 -4.35 25.40
CA ARG A 730 -18.92 -5.78 25.32
C ARG A 730 -20.44 -6.04 25.34
N SER A 731 -21.26 -5.00 25.19
CA SER A 731 -22.72 -5.08 25.27
C SER A 731 -23.38 -5.63 24.00
N SER A 732 -22.85 -5.28 22.82
CA SER A 732 -23.53 -5.46 21.54
C SER A 732 -22.54 -5.61 20.38
N ALA A 733 -22.90 -6.44 19.40
CA ALA A 733 -22.22 -6.48 18.11
C ALA A 733 -22.61 -5.25 17.27
N THR A 734 -21.82 -4.97 16.24
CA THR A 734 -21.98 -3.79 15.37
C THR A 734 -21.83 -4.14 13.89
N LEU A 735 -22.67 -3.52 13.05
CA LEU A 735 -22.56 -3.53 11.59
C LEU A 735 -22.55 -2.09 11.09
N ALA A 736 -21.61 -1.76 10.20
CA ALA A 736 -21.66 -0.54 9.39
C ALA A 736 -21.36 -0.87 7.93
N LEU A 737 -21.86 -0.02 7.03
CA LEU A 737 -21.51 -0.01 5.62
C LEU A 737 -20.69 1.25 5.37
N GLY A 738 -19.69 1.17 4.51
CA GLY A 738 -18.80 2.28 4.25
C GLY A 738 -18.02 2.10 2.97
N GLY A 739 -17.00 2.95 2.80
CA GLY A 739 -16.15 2.94 1.63
C GLY A 739 -15.31 4.20 1.55
N HIS A 740 -14.40 4.21 0.58
CA HIS A 740 -13.56 5.37 0.33
C HIS A 740 -14.09 6.24 -0.81
N VAL A 741 -13.68 7.51 -0.80
CA VAL A 741 -14.07 8.52 -1.77
C VAL A 741 -12.93 9.52 -1.95
N LEU A 742 -12.78 10.04 -3.18
CA LEU A 742 -11.81 11.08 -3.51
C LEU A 742 -12.55 12.28 -4.10
N GLN A 743 -12.25 13.48 -3.61
CA GLN A 743 -12.90 14.72 -4.03
C GLN A 743 -12.03 15.51 -5.02
N TRP A 744 -12.65 16.12 -6.04
CA TRP A 744 -11.96 17.00 -7.00
C TRP A 744 -11.35 18.25 -6.36
N SER A 745 -11.94 18.77 -5.27
CA SER A 745 -11.36 19.84 -4.47
C SER A 745 -10.22 19.36 -3.56
N GLY A 746 -10.25 18.09 -3.14
CA GLY A 746 -9.34 17.52 -2.14
C GLY A 746 -8.04 16.96 -2.72
N ILE A 747 -7.79 17.10 -4.03
CA ILE A 747 -6.63 16.48 -4.68
C ILE A 747 -5.30 17.02 -4.10
N SER A 748 -5.23 18.28 -3.66
CA SER A 748 -4.01 18.80 -3.02
C SER A 748 -3.74 18.11 -1.68
N ASP A 749 -4.77 18.08 -0.81
CA ASP A 749 -4.67 17.45 0.51
C ASP A 749 -4.37 15.95 0.39
N TRP A 750 -5.02 15.26 -0.57
CA TRP A 750 -4.75 13.87 -0.89
C TRP A 750 -3.28 13.63 -1.25
N ILE A 751 -2.70 14.43 -2.16
CA ILE A 751 -1.29 14.30 -2.54
C ILE A 751 -0.37 14.53 -1.34
N ASP A 752 -0.67 15.53 -0.50
CA ASP A 752 0.14 15.83 0.68
C ASP A 752 0.06 14.70 1.73
N ILE A 753 -1.08 14.01 1.84
CA ILE A 753 -1.25 12.83 2.68
C ILE A 753 -0.52 11.60 2.08
N ILE A 754 -0.78 11.18 0.83
CA ILE A 754 -0.07 10.00 0.26
C ILE A 754 1.45 10.20 0.17
N SER A 755 1.93 11.45 0.02
CA SER A 755 3.37 11.75 0.09
C SER A 755 3.95 11.47 1.47
N LYS A 756 3.18 11.70 2.55
CA LYS A 756 3.59 11.42 3.93
C LYS A 756 3.37 9.96 4.31
N GLU A 757 2.33 9.28 3.82
CA GLU A 757 2.13 7.84 4.04
C GLU A 757 3.31 7.03 3.47
N VAL A 758 3.81 7.40 2.30
CA VAL A 758 5.01 6.81 1.67
C VAL A 758 6.30 7.09 2.46
N GLU A 759 6.37 8.17 3.24
CA GLU A 759 7.49 8.44 4.17
C GLU A 759 7.32 7.71 5.52
N PHE A 760 6.08 7.55 5.98
CA PHE A 760 5.71 7.02 7.30
C PHE A 760 4.68 5.87 7.18
N PRO A 761 5.02 4.72 6.56
CA PRO A 761 4.04 3.67 6.23
C PRO A 761 3.39 2.99 7.44
N ASN A 762 3.98 3.11 8.64
CA ASN A 762 3.39 2.57 9.87
C ASN A 762 2.25 3.44 10.45
N SER A 763 1.82 4.50 9.74
CA SER A 763 0.77 5.43 10.18
C SER A 763 -0.63 5.08 9.69
N THR A 764 -0.74 4.15 8.73
CA THR A 764 -2.01 3.68 8.15
C THR A 764 -2.42 2.30 8.67
N ASN A 765 -3.65 1.88 8.38
CA ASN A 765 -4.18 0.56 8.69
C ASN A 765 -3.69 -0.57 7.74
N GLU A 766 -3.12 -0.22 6.58
CA GLU A 766 -2.73 -1.16 5.51
C GLU A 766 -1.36 -0.82 4.90
N ASP A 767 -0.81 -1.73 4.08
CA ASP A 767 0.42 -1.49 3.30
C ASP A 767 0.13 -0.49 2.15
N VAL A 768 0.85 0.64 2.10
CA VAL A 768 0.67 1.72 1.11
C VAL A 768 1.67 1.68 -0.07
N ASP A 769 2.30 0.52 -0.30
CA ASP A 769 3.39 0.31 -1.27
C ASP A 769 3.01 0.68 -2.73
N ASP A 770 1.72 0.75 -3.06
CA ASP A 770 1.17 1.01 -4.40
C ASP A 770 0.24 2.23 -4.50
N ALA A 771 0.02 3.01 -3.42
CA ALA A 771 -0.92 4.15 -3.41
C ALA A 771 -0.63 5.24 -4.47
N TRP A 772 0.61 5.31 -4.94
CA TRP A 772 1.04 6.17 -6.04
C TRP A 772 0.49 5.76 -7.42
N LYS A 773 -0.09 4.55 -7.57
CA LYS A 773 -0.58 4.00 -8.85
C LYS A 773 -1.65 4.88 -9.51
N TRP A 774 -2.45 5.60 -8.72
CA TRP A 774 -3.50 6.48 -9.22
C TRP A 774 -3.01 7.89 -9.63
N VAL A 775 -1.80 8.31 -9.24
CA VAL A 775 -1.30 9.68 -9.50
C VAL A 775 -1.26 10.04 -11.00
N PRO A 776 -0.75 9.18 -11.92
CA PRO A 776 -0.78 9.48 -13.36
C PRO A 776 -2.20 9.51 -13.94
N VAL A 777 -3.11 8.69 -13.40
CA VAL A 777 -4.52 8.60 -13.81
C VAL A 777 -5.24 9.90 -13.45
N ILE A 778 -5.06 10.36 -12.20
CA ILE A 778 -5.62 11.63 -11.70
C ILE A 778 -5.01 12.83 -12.44
N GLU A 779 -3.70 12.81 -12.74
CA GLU A 779 -3.06 13.85 -13.56
C GLU A 779 -3.70 13.97 -14.95
N HIS A 780 -4.00 12.84 -15.60
CA HIS A 780 -4.70 12.84 -16.89
C HIS A 780 -6.13 13.38 -16.77
N LEU A 781 -6.90 12.97 -15.76
CA LEU A 781 -8.25 13.49 -15.51
C LEU A 781 -8.27 15.00 -15.25
N VAL A 782 -7.32 15.51 -14.47
CA VAL A 782 -7.15 16.95 -14.21
C VAL A 782 -6.75 17.69 -15.50
N GLN A 783 -5.80 17.15 -16.28
CA GLN A 783 -5.39 17.73 -17.57
C GLN A 783 -6.57 17.81 -18.56
N MET A 784 -7.39 16.76 -18.66
CA MET A 784 -8.62 16.77 -19.48
C MET A 784 -9.59 17.86 -19.01
N ARG A 785 -9.80 17.99 -17.70
CA ARG A 785 -10.70 19.00 -17.12
C ARG A 785 -10.21 20.43 -17.37
N VAL A 786 -8.91 20.69 -17.20
CA VAL A 786 -8.29 22.00 -17.53
C VAL A 786 -8.50 22.33 -19.01
N ASN A 787 -8.21 21.41 -19.92
CA ASN A 787 -8.37 21.61 -21.36
C ASN A 787 -9.84 21.89 -21.73
N ALA A 788 -10.79 21.15 -21.15
CA ALA A 788 -12.23 21.32 -21.37
C ALA A 788 -12.80 22.63 -20.80
N MET A 789 -12.12 23.28 -19.86
CA MET A 789 -12.46 24.63 -19.37
C MET A 789 -11.88 25.70 -20.31
N SER A 790 -10.61 25.59 -20.70
CA SER A 790 -9.98 26.53 -21.64
C SER A 790 -10.72 26.59 -22.99
N ALA A 791 -11.23 25.45 -23.48
CA ALA A 791 -12.05 25.38 -24.69
C ALA A 791 -13.43 26.07 -24.56
N LYS A 792 -13.93 26.29 -23.34
CA LYS A 792 -15.20 26.98 -23.04
C LYS A 792 -15.06 28.46 -22.71
N SER A 793 -13.83 28.95 -22.54
CA SER A 793 -13.51 30.38 -22.36
C SER A 793 -12.98 31.04 -23.64
N GLY A 794 -12.81 30.28 -24.73
CA GLY A 794 -12.25 30.73 -26.01
C GLY A 794 -13.27 30.92 -27.13
N GLY A 795 -14.58 30.90 -26.83
CA GLY A 795 -15.69 31.07 -27.77
C GLY A 795 -17.00 31.35 -27.04
#